data_AF-A0A2V2UT07-F1
#
_entry.id   AF-A0A2V2UT07-F1
#
_cell.length_a   1.000
_cell.length_b   1.000
_cell.length_c   1.000
_cell.angle_alpha   90.00
_cell.angle_beta   90.00
_cell.angle_gamma   90.00
#
_symmetry.space_group_name_H-M   'P 1'
#
loop_
_entity.id
_entity.type
_entity.pdbx_description
1 polymer ?
#
loop_
_entity_poly.entity_id
_entity_poly.type
_entity_poly.pdbx_seq_one_letter_code
_entity_poly.pdbx_strand_id
1 'polypeptide(L)'
;MKKGDGLAVLGLVARLALPRRRWASAASPTGVAVRLHGTPTAPPCECHAQRHWDCGTKRPRVSFGARGTCWPQLGVASGMLHRTGVVMVPRRGIPDDGSDAAARHVVGCKVWPQWTMSSSLEEILLEGKERITNMRLSDFLWNYFDGRGVGECYRNVTMEEFLISPNEFIKDEVLLDTIKASSSYQELKKEREEYYVLLKPLYKLSDEHIFTLSHWRDFKKKDTVTPLARAKINKAYSQILREERREAEEKASRERKQLGINVSTWIKDAVRRGRVRVNKVKLNDFLTMELDGRGALDANRDVLLEEFFKDPKKYICDAEVLSEIQASDRYVRMERTVRDEMDMEEDADKLYENGVDKLLKWLVATAEVKASVHGATKRFLDAAAEEARKPKKSSAPRYLEGCYESVYNARWHHVAEVPGGEGMGLKVEKGKPPQSWTYKAVGDSLENDDDVQQSGAARPRLMVLTSDKGWPYSWKWKENKSTRDCYVNCEVERVWRIVSGDLTEWFSSHGRTDFKPKRRLLIGTPGIGKSMGAGSYLLYQLLHYDVEKLPAVAYSFGGNTTYVFDKTIKTVTRYLGRGAFNDFLYDLRHLKMKGYVIYDVTEKGRPASCFAFFDEWGMIVVSSPKVSNYDNWEKHVRAERIIMNCPDEMDVKAMCAWMKRDETAGKKAECWKMVKERMEKVGPIPHYIFDANEFIAHSAAIEDALEGIKSRDGEKHFTHGGVKLWHSENASQKLVRVVRGRGEVGAEVFLNAPISVCLERRIPHYFGKRDE
;
A
#
# COMPACT_ATOMS: atom_id res chain seq x y z
N MET A 1 2.57 -56.14 20.12
CA MET A 1 3.80 -56.95 20.25
C MET A 1 4.87 -56.14 20.97
N LYS A 2 5.64 -56.79 21.86
CA LYS A 2 6.93 -56.41 22.48
C LYS A 2 7.17 -55.00 23.10
N LYS A 3 7.47 -55.08 24.40
CA LYS A 3 8.20 -54.17 25.31
C LYS A 3 9.45 -53.47 24.72
N GLY A 4 9.91 -52.41 25.41
CA GLY A 4 11.28 -51.91 25.35
C GLY A 4 11.59 -50.82 26.38
N ASP A 5 11.80 -51.18 27.65
CA ASP A 5 12.44 -50.28 28.64
C ASP A 5 13.96 -50.23 28.41
N GLY A 6 14.59 -49.11 28.79
CA GLY A 6 16.05 -48.94 28.70
C GLY A 6 16.58 -47.75 29.49
N LEU A 7 16.84 -47.94 30.80
CA LEU A 7 17.64 -47.01 31.59
C LEU A 7 19.12 -47.06 31.17
N ALA A 8 19.78 -45.90 31.16
CA ALA A 8 21.23 -45.82 31.36
C ALA A 8 21.54 -44.59 32.23
N VAL A 9 22.05 -44.85 33.43
CA VAL A 9 22.54 -43.84 34.37
C VAL A 9 24.05 -43.73 34.22
N LEU A 10 24.57 -42.51 34.10
CA LEU A 10 25.97 -42.21 34.37
C LEU A 10 26.06 -40.81 34.99
N GLY A 11 26.77 -40.69 36.11
CA GLY A 11 27.04 -39.42 36.74
C GLY A 11 28.31 -39.46 37.57
N LEU A 12 29.03 -38.33 37.59
CA LEU A 12 29.79 -37.74 38.70
C LEU A 12 30.35 -36.39 38.18
N VAL A 13 29.96 -35.24 38.75
CA VAL A 13 30.65 -34.52 39.83
C VAL A 13 31.99 -33.86 39.44
N ALA A 14 31.98 -32.52 39.39
CA ALA A 14 32.98 -31.65 40.03
C ALA A 14 32.37 -30.25 40.28
N ARG A 15 32.84 -29.54 41.32
CA ARG A 15 32.32 -28.23 41.78
C ARG A 15 33.35 -27.11 41.55
N LEU A 16 32.92 -25.86 41.84
CA LEU A 16 33.70 -24.62 42.05
C LEU A 16 34.01 -23.84 40.75
N ALA A 17 34.02 -22.50 40.70
CA ALA A 17 34.03 -21.52 41.79
C ALA A 17 33.19 -20.25 41.51
N LEU A 18 32.81 -19.52 42.58
CA LEU A 18 32.42 -18.10 42.58
C LEU A 18 33.70 -17.22 42.63
N PRO A 19 33.65 -15.97 42.12
CA PRO A 19 33.41 -14.84 43.04
C PRO A 19 32.48 -13.77 42.42
N ARG A 20 31.46 -13.27 43.13
CA ARG A 20 31.56 -12.12 44.06
C ARG A 20 32.48 -10.97 43.57
N ARG A 21 31.87 -9.90 43.06
CA ARG A 21 32.16 -8.52 43.52
C ARG A 21 30.91 -7.65 43.48
N ARG A 22 30.90 -6.63 44.33
CA ARG A 22 29.82 -5.71 44.71
C ARG A 22 30.49 -4.33 44.90
N TRP A 23 29.71 -3.26 45.06
CA TRP A 23 30.15 -1.85 45.31
C TRP A 23 30.63 -1.10 44.04
N ALA A 24 30.41 0.21 43.90
CA ALA A 24 29.49 1.14 44.60
C ALA A 24 29.36 2.48 43.84
N SER A 25 28.39 3.31 44.27
CA SER A 25 28.20 4.69 43.83
C SER A 25 29.25 5.66 44.38
N ALA A 26 29.73 6.59 43.54
CA ALA A 26 30.29 7.90 43.90
C ALA A 26 30.28 8.75 42.59
N ALA A 27 29.53 9.85 42.52
CA ALA A 27 29.83 11.20 43.01
C ALA A 27 30.58 12.07 41.99
N SER A 28 30.18 13.35 41.92
CA SER A 28 30.61 14.36 40.94
C SER A 28 32.05 14.84 41.20
N PRO A 29 32.63 15.59 40.24
CA PRO A 29 33.15 16.90 40.62
C PRO A 29 32.60 18.07 39.80
N THR A 30 32.34 19.16 40.53
CA THR A 30 32.64 20.57 40.23
C THR A 30 33.65 20.77 39.08
N GLY A 31 33.52 21.74 38.17
CA GLY A 31 32.72 22.95 38.17
C GLY A 31 33.64 24.19 38.00
N VAL A 32 33.52 24.90 36.87
CA VAL A 32 34.20 26.18 36.62
C VAL A 32 33.17 27.15 36.04
N ALA A 33 33.14 28.37 36.59
CA ALA A 33 32.24 29.43 36.18
C ALA A 33 33.01 30.59 35.54
N VAL A 34 32.44 31.21 34.51
CA VAL A 34 32.80 32.57 34.07
C VAL A 34 31.51 33.36 33.84
N ARG A 35 31.39 34.53 34.51
CA ARG A 35 30.31 35.52 34.35
C ARG A 35 30.60 36.41 33.13
N LEU A 36 29.65 36.60 32.22
CA LEU A 36 28.69 37.73 32.12
C LEU A 36 29.31 39.13 32.00
N HIS A 37 29.04 39.80 30.87
CA HIS A 37 28.47 41.17 30.69
C HIS A 37 28.50 41.50 29.16
N GLY A 38 27.54 42.15 28.52
CA GLY A 38 26.27 42.71 29.00
C GLY A 38 25.22 43.04 27.90
N THR A 39 24.06 43.43 28.41
CA THR A 39 22.75 43.92 27.86
C THR A 39 22.80 45.20 26.98
N PRO A 40 21.65 45.80 26.55
CA PRO A 40 20.43 45.26 25.89
C PRO A 40 19.87 46.16 24.74
N THR A 41 18.91 45.68 23.94
CA THR A 41 17.98 46.57 23.20
C THR A 41 16.56 45.98 23.10
N ALA A 42 15.54 46.85 23.11
CA ALA A 42 14.12 46.54 23.31
C ALA A 42 13.35 46.11 22.02
N PRO A 43 12.12 45.55 22.14
CA PRO A 43 11.33 45.03 21.01
C PRO A 43 10.23 46.01 20.52
N PRO A 44 9.62 45.72 19.35
CA PRO A 44 8.23 46.06 19.05
C PRO A 44 7.39 44.78 18.82
N CYS A 45 6.30 44.54 19.54
CA CYS A 45 4.99 45.21 19.52
C CYS A 45 3.95 44.51 18.61
N GLU A 46 2.79 44.30 19.21
CA GLU A 46 1.60 43.62 18.70
C GLU A 46 0.97 44.33 17.49
N CYS A 47 0.23 43.56 16.68
CA CYS A 47 -0.88 44.07 15.89
C CYS A 47 -2.08 43.13 16.01
N HIS A 48 -3.11 43.58 16.74
CA HIS A 48 -4.42 42.92 16.79
C HIS A 48 -5.14 43.00 15.44
N ALA A 49 -5.90 41.94 15.12
CA ALA A 49 -6.96 42.00 14.11
C ALA A 49 -8.20 41.21 14.57
N GLN A 50 -9.02 41.82 15.42
CA GLN A 50 -10.42 41.39 15.61
C GLN A 50 -11.25 41.82 14.40
N ARG A 51 -11.99 40.90 13.76
CA ARG A 51 -13.35 41.13 13.20
C ARG A 51 -14.12 39.82 13.34
N HIS A 52 -15.05 39.75 14.29
CA HIS A 52 -16.48 40.07 14.15
C HIS A 52 -17.27 38.93 13.50
N TRP A 53 -18.06 38.25 14.33
CA TRP A 53 -19.10 37.31 13.92
C TRP A 53 -20.37 38.09 13.61
N ASP A 54 -20.95 37.92 12.42
CA ASP A 54 -22.30 38.37 12.13
C ASP A 54 -23.19 37.20 11.68
N CYS A 55 -24.30 37.02 12.39
CA CYS A 55 -25.32 36.04 12.07
C CYS A 55 -26.27 36.58 10.98
N GLY A 56 -26.18 36.06 9.76
CA GLY A 56 -27.02 36.44 8.61
C GLY A 56 -28.04 35.36 8.21
N THR A 57 -29.25 35.41 8.75
CA THR A 57 -30.33 34.43 8.47
C THR A 57 -30.84 34.50 7.03
N LYS A 58 -30.56 33.49 6.18
CA LYS A 58 -31.37 33.18 4.98
C LYS A 58 -31.50 31.67 4.72
N ARG A 59 -32.74 31.18 4.72
CA ARG A 59 -33.14 29.92 4.08
C ARG A 59 -33.01 30.05 2.55
N PRO A 60 -32.76 28.95 1.83
CA PRO A 60 -33.60 28.68 0.66
C PRO A 60 -34.35 27.35 0.73
N ARG A 61 -35.39 27.23 -0.09
CA ARG A 61 -36.27 26.06 -0.25
C ARG A 61 -35.71 25.08 -1.29
N VAL A 62 -36.28 23.88 -1.31
CA VAL A 62 -36.09 22.84 -2.34
C VAL A 62 -36.75 23.22 -3.66
N SER A 63 -36.12 22.91 -4.79
CA SER A 63 -36.82 22.54 -6.03
C SER A 63 -35.93 21.73 -6.98
N PHE A 64 -36.55 20.81 -7.72
CA PHE A 64 -35.92 19.97 -8.76
C PHE A 64 -35.60 20.79 -10.04
N GLY A 65 -34.62 20.34 -10.82
CA GLY A 65 -34.38 20.83 -12.18
C GLY A 65 -33.24 20.10 -12.87
N ALA A 66 -33.53 19.38 -13.96
CA ALA A 66 -32.52 18.68 -14.76
C ALA A 66 -31.99 19.57 -15.90
N ARG A 67 -30.67 19.49 -16.16
CA ARG A 67 -30.05 19.38 -17.50
C ARG A 67 -28.52 19.33 -17.35
N GLY A 68 -27.87 18.63 -18.28
CA GLY A 68 -26.41 18.49 -18.30
C GLY A 68 -25.70 19.69 -18.91
N THR A 69 -24.37 19.70 -18.79
CA THR A 69 -23.49 20.69 -19.43
C THR A 69 -22.22 20.03 -19.97
N CYS A 70 -21.78 20.52 -21.12
CA CYS A 70 -20.56 20.09 -21.80
C CYS A 70 -19.29 20.54 -21.05
N TRP A 71 -18.20 19.84 -21.32
CA TRP A 71 -16.84 20.27 -20.99
C TRP A 71 -16.35 21.33 -22.00
N PRO A 72 -15.61 22.37 -21.55
CA PRO A 72 -14.72 23.14 -22.41
C PRO A 72 -13.26 22.69 -22.26
N GLN A 73 -12.49 22.74 -23.35
CA GLN A 73 -11.04 22.50 -23.37
C GLN A 73 -10.24 23.81 -23.34
N LEU A 74 -9.20 23.81 -22.50
CA LEU A 74 -7.83 24.32 -22.73
C LEU A 74 -7.55 25.75 -23.24
N GLY A 75 -6.70 26.43 -22.47
CA GLY A 75 -5.83 27.53 -22.86
C GLY A 75 -5.14 28.11 -21.62
N VAL A 76 -3.90 28.63 -21.61
CA VAL A 76 -2.78 28.72 -22.59
C VAL A 76 -1.47 28.82 -21.76
N ALA A 77 -0.32 28.43 -22.33
CA ALA A 77 1.00 28.58 -21.68
C ALA A 77 1.71 29.91 -22.03
N SER A 78 2.69 30.32 -21.21
CA SER A 78 3.64 31.42 -21.50
C SER A 78 5.01 31.07 -20.88
N GLY A 79 6.17 31.40 -21.47
CA GLY A 79 6.39 32.22 -22.67
C GLY A 79 7.75 31.99 -23.37
N MET A 80 7.95 32.75 -24.46
CA MET A 80 9.04 32.62 -25.45
C MET A 80 10.43 33.15 -25.01
N LEU A 81 11.46 32.87 -25.81
CA LEU A 81 12.11 33.92 -26.61
C LEU A 81 12.76 33.39 -27.91
N HIS A 82 12.83 34.27 -28.93
CA HIS A 82 13.09 33.96 -30.36
C HIS A 82 14.50 34.37 -30.82
N ARG A 83 14.90 33.89 -32.01
CA ARG A 83 15.15 34.79 -33.16
C ARG A 83 14.98 34.09 -34.53
N THR A 84 14.87 34.91 -35.58
CA THR A 84 14.06 34.64 -36.79
C THR A 84 14.79 35.10 -38.06
N GLY A 85 14.47 34.54 -39.24
CA GLY A 85 14.93 35.02 -40.55
C GLY A 85 13.96 34.66 -41.69
N VAL A 86 13.55 35.65 -42.50
CA VAL A 86 12.44 35.66 -43.49
C VAL A 86 12.91 36.56 -44.67
N VAL A 87 12.51 36.48 -45.95
CA VAL A 87 11.30 36.02 -46.70
C VAL A 87 11.76 35.48 -48.10
N MET A 88 10.98 34.78 -48.94
CA MET A 88 9.93 35.30 -49.85
C MET A 88 9.20 34.17 -50.61
N VAL A 89 7.97 34.45 -51.05
CA VAL A 89 7.04 33.70 -51.93
C VAL A 89 6.85 34.60 -53.22
N PRO A 90 6.16 34.31 -54.37
CA PRO A 90 5.04 33.35 -54.52
C PRO A 90 4.62 32.79 -55.93
N ARG A 91 3.45 32.10 -55.95
CA ARG A 91 2.45 31.90 -57.05
C ARG A 91 2.74 30.87 -58.16
N ARG A 92 1.74 30.20 -58.79
CA ARG A 92 0.32 29.82 -58.46
C ARG A 92 -0.22 28.97 -59.63
N GLY A 93 -0.94 27.86 -59.41
CA GLY A 93 -1.70 27.19 -60.49
C GLY A 93 -2.10 25.72 -60.24
N ILE A 94 -3.39 25.49 -59.94
CA ILE A 94 -4.19 24.24 -59.81
C ILE A 94 -5.66 24.70 -60.02
N PRO A 95 -6.62 23.94 -60.57
CA PRO A 95 -6.72 22.48 -60.79
C PRO A 95 -6.90 22.09 -62.29
N ASP A 96 -6.91 20.81 -62.72
CA ASP A 96 -8.05 19.87 -62.61
C ASP A 96 -7.66 18.38 -62.79
N ASP A 97 -8.60 17.52 -62.40
CA ASP A 97 -8.79 16.09 -62.73
C ASP A 97 -7.85 14.99 -62.16
N GLY A 98 -8.39 14.22 -61.22
CA GLY A 98 -8.39 12.75 -61.32
C GLY A 98 -7.39 11.90 -60.51
N SER A 99 -7.88 11.40 -59.36
CA SER A 99 -7.51 10.09 -58.75
C SER A 99 -6.18 9.92 -57.98
N ASP A 100 -6.29 9.34 -56.79
CA ASP A 100 -5.31 8.59 -55.98
C ASP A 100 -3.82 8.97 -56.02
N ALA A 101 -3.44 9.94 -55.18
CA ALA A 101 -2.05 10.25 -54.82
C ALA A 101 -1.76 10.13 -53.30
N ALA A 102 -2.47 9.26 -52.58
CA ALA A 102 -2.33 9.07 -51.13
C ALA A 102 -1.42 7.89 -50.73
N ALA A 103 -0.46 7.49 -51.58
CA ALA A 103 0.52 6.45 -51.25
C ALA A 103 1.79 6.54 -52.12
N ARG A 104 2.74 7.43 -51.75
CA ARG A 104 4.20 7.41 -52.03
C ARG A 104 4.81 8.78 -51.73
N HIS A 105 5.28 9.02 -50.50
CA HIS A 105 6.48 9.84 -50.19
C HIS A 105 6.80 9.80 -48.68
N VAL A 106 6.90 8.58 -48.14
CA VAL A 106 7.64 8.30 -46.88
C VAL A 106 8.66 7.21 -47.18
N VAL A 107 9.70 7.58 -47.94
CA VAL A 107 10.92 6.80 -48.13
C VAL A 107 12.07 7.79 -48.01
N GLY A 108 12.94 7.64 -47.02
CA GLY A 108 13.97 8.63 -46.70
C GLY A 108 14.44 8.66 -45.25
N CYS A 109 13.74 8.01 -44.31
CA CYS A 109 14.39 7.63 -43.06
C CYS A 109 15.48 6.60 -43.37
N LYS A 110 16.75 6.92 -43.11
CA LYS A 110 17.83 5.93 -43.08
C LYS A 110 17.49 4.89 -42.01
N VAL A 111 16.98 3.74 -42.45
CA VAL A 111 16.87 2.55 -41.60
C VAL A 111 18.29 2.09 -41.33
N TRP A 112 18.73 2.23 -40.08
CA TRP A 112 19.98 1.62 -39.63
C TRP A 112 19.79 0.09 -39.63
N PRO A 113 20.79 -0.72 -40.03
CA PRO A 113 20.65 -2.16 -39.98
C PRO A 113 20.37 -2.62 -38.54
N GLN A 114 19.33 -3.45 -38.37
CA GLN A 114 19.05 -4.11 -37.10
C GLN A 114 19.87 -5.41 -37.03
N TRP A 115 21.06 -5.33 -36.44
CA TRP A 115 21.90 -6.50 -36.21
C TRP A 115 21.28 -7.45 -35.19
N THR A 116 21.57 -8.73 -35.34
CA THR A 116 21.15 -9.80 -34.41
C THR A 116 22.36 -10.66 -34.03
N MET A 117 22.26 -11.50 -33.01
CA MET A 117 23.37 -12.40 -32.62
C MET A 117 23.77 -13.38 -33.74
N SER A 118 22.88 -13.63 -34.70
CA SER A 118 23.12 -14.42 -35.92
C SER A 118 23.71 -13.64 -37.10
N SER A 119 23.75 -12.30 -37.06
CA SER A 119 24.32 -11.48 -38.14
C SER A 119 25.80 -11.82 -38.35
N SER A 120 26.21 -11.91 -39.62
CA SER A 120 27.57 -12.28 -39.98
C SER A 120 28.56 -11.14 -39.74
N LEU A 121 29.81 -11.48 -39.40
CA LEU A 121 30.86 -10.47 -39.27
C LEU A 121 31.26 -9.87 -40.63
N GLU A 122 31.00 -10.59 -41.72
CA GLU A 122 31.19 -10.11 -43.09
C GLU A 122 30.23 -8.96 -43.40
N GLU A 123 28.91 -9.13 -43.19
CA GLU A 123 27.92 -8.05 -43.36
C GLU A 123 28.27 -6.81 -42.52
N ILE A 124 28.73 -7.00 -41.28
CA ILE A 124 29.04 -5.90 -40.35
C ILE A 124 30.32 -5.16 -40.73
N LEU A 125 31.37 -5.90 -41.13
CA LEU A 125 32.63 -5.28 -41.55
C LEU A 125 32.50 -4.60 -42.91
N LEU A 126 31.74 -5.19 -43.83
CA LEU A 126 31.56 -4.70 -45.19
C LEU A 126 30.32 -3.81 -45.36
N GLU A 127 29.60 -3.48 -44.27
CA GLU A 127 28.45 -2.56 -44.25
C GLU A 127 28.76 -1.28 -45.06
N GLY A 128 27.97 -1.05 -46.11
CA GLY A 128 28.07 0.12 -47.00
C GLY A 128 29.19 0.07 -48.05
N LYS A 129 29.97 -1.01 -48.14
CA LYS A 129 31.12 -1.14 -49.07
C LYS A 129 30.79 -1.81 -50.41
N GLU A 130 29.54 -2.24 -50.61
CA GLU A 130 29.01 -2.84 -51.85
C GLU A 130 29.31 -2.02 -53.12
N ARG A 131 29.47 -0.70 -52.99
CA ARG A 131 29.79 0.19 -54.12
C ARG A 131 31.14 -0.13 -54.77
N ILE A 132 32.10 -0.68 -54.04
CA ILE A 132 33.44 -0.98 -54.56
C ILE A 132 33.36 -2.17 -55.54
N THR A 133 32.70 -3.25 -55.11
CA THR A 133 32.59 -4.50 -55.87
C THR A 133 31.54 -4.43 -56.98
N ASN A 134 30.49 -3.61 -56.81
CA ASN A 134 29.31 -3.65 -57.68
C ASN A 134 29.22 -2.47 -58.67
N MET A 135 29.96 -1.37 -58.46
CA MET A 135 29.93 -0.21 -59.39
C MET A 135 30.79 -0.50 -60.63
N ARG A 136 30.22 -0.28 -61.82
CA ARG A 136 30.97 -0.36 -63.09
C ARG A 136 31.66 0.95 -63.41
N LEU A 137 32.79 0.88 -64.10
CA LEU A 137 33.52 2.06 -64.58
C LEU A 137 32.65 2.91 -65.51
N SER A 138 31.85 2.29 -66.38
CA SER A 138 30.87 2.97 -67.23
C SER A 138 29.92 3.86 -66.42
N ASP A 139 29.44 3.36 -65.29
CA ASP A 139 28.40 4.00 -64.50
C ASP A 139 29.00 5.14 -63.68
N PHE A 140 30.24 4.99 -63.21
CA PHE A 140 30.99 6.07 -62.58
C PHE A 140 31.28 7.22 -63.56
N LEU A 141 31.77 6.92 -64.78
CA LEU A 141 32.05 7.94 -65.80
C LEU A 141 30.79 8.65 -66.28
N TRP A 142 29.66 7.95 -66.41
CA TRP A 142 28.36 8.57 -66.70
C TRP A 142 27.86 9.48 -65.57
N ASN A 143 27.96 9.05 -64.32
CA ASN A 143 27.42 9.80 -63.17
C ASN A 143 28.27 11.01 -62.75
N TYR A 144 29.59 11.00 -62.98
CA TYR A 144 30.51 12.03 -62.48
C TYR A 144 31.29 12.80 -63.57
N PHE A 145 31.29 12.34 -64.83
CA PHE A 145 32.10 12.93 -65.92
C PHE A 145 31.32 13.14 -67.23
N ASP A 146 29.98 13.11 -67.18
CA ASP A 146 29.06 13.23 -68.34
C ASP A 146 29.28 12.15 -69.43
N GLY A 147 29.80 10.98 -69.05
CA GLY A 147 30.11 9.89 -69.98
C GLY A 147 31.37 10.10 -70.83
N ARG A 148 32.17 11.14 -70.56
CA ARG A 148 33.48 11.32 -71.21
C ARG A 148 34.38 10.12 -70.94
N GLY A 149 34.98 9.59 -72.01
CA GLY A 149 35.84 8.40 -71.96
C GLY A 149 35.12 7.05 -72.11
N VAL A 150 33.79 7.00 -72.22
CA VAL A 150 33.05 5.72 -72.32
C VAL A 150 33.12 5.14 -73.74
N GLY A 151 34.08 4.23 -73.98
CA GLY A 151 34.09 3.29 -75.11
C GLY A 151 33.35 1.98 -74.80
N GLU A 152 32.96 1.22 -75.84
CA GLU A 152 32.14 0.00 -75.70
C GLU A 152 32.78 -1.08 -74.80
N CYS A 153 34.11 -1.09 -74.69
CA CYS A 153 34.87 -2.06 -73.89
C CYS A 153 34.71 -1.90 -72.36
N TYR A 154 34.32 -0.73 -71.84
CA TYR A 154 34.27 -0.49 -70.39
C TYR A 154 32.98 -0.95 -69.70
N ARG A 155 31.99 -1.46 -70.46
CA ARG A 155 30.74 -1.96 -69.88
C ARG A 155 30.93 -3.12 -68.91
N ASN A 156 32.04 -3.86 -68.99
CA ASN A 156 32.31 -5.01 -68.13
C ASN A 156 33.41 -4.74 -67.07
N VAL A 157 34.01 -3.55 -67.06
CA VAL A 157 35.08 -3.19 -66.10
C VAL A 157 34.47 -2.68 -64.81
N THR A 158 34.89 -3.25 -63.68
CA THR A 158 34.51 -2.81 -62.35
C THR A 158 35.31 -1.57 -61.92
N MET A 159 34.74 -0.76 -61.03
CA MET A 159 35.49 0.34 -60.41
C MET A 159 36.67 -0.15 -59.58
N GLU A 160 36.61 -1.37 -59.04
CA GLU A 160 37.73 -2.00 -58.34
C GLU A 160 38.94 -2.23 -59.25
N GLU A 161 38.76 -2.83 -60.43
CA GLU A 161 39.82 -3.02 -61.43
C GLU A 161 40.40 -1.68 -61.90
N PHE A 162 39.53 -0.69 -62.15
CA PHE A 162 39.98 0.65 -62.53
C PHE A 162 40.80 1.33 -61.43
N LEU A 163 40.48 1.15 -60.16
CA LEU A 163 41.23 1.70 -59.02
C LEU A 163 42.60 1.00 -58.79
N ILE A 164 42.82 -0.17 -59.39
CA ILE A 164 44.11 -0.89 -59.35
C ILE A 164 45.05 -0.33 -60.43
N SER A 165 44.61 -0.33 -61.69
CA SER A 165 45.41 0.08 -62.85
C SER A 165 44.69 1.12 -63.73
N PRO A 166 44.47 2.36 -63.27
CA PRO A 166 43.69 3.35 -64.02
C PRO A 166 44.23 3.62 -65.44
N ASN A 167 45.56 3.56 -65.59
CA ASN A 167 46.29 3.80 -66.83
C ASN A 167 46.08 2.67 -67.88
N GLU A 168 45.65 1.47 -67.50
CA GLU A 168 45.36 0.39 -68.45
C GLU A 168 44.03 0.60 -69.17
N PHE A 169 43.08 1.28 -68.52
CA PHE A 169 41.74 1.52 -69.04
C PHE A 169 41.60 2.88 -69.73
N ILE A 170 42.14 3.96 -69.18
CA ILE A 170 42.05 5.30 -69.79
C ILE A 170 43.44 5.75 -70.25
N LYS A 171 43.63 5.84 -71.57
CA LYS A 171 44.88 6.27 -72.22
C LYS A 171 44.98 7.78 -72.45
N ASP A 172 43.88 8.52 -72.23
CA ASP A 172 43.87 9.98 -72.24
C ASP A 172 44.39 10.48 -70.89
N GLU A 173 45.64 10.96 -70.86
CA GLU A 173 46.32 11.42 -69.65
C GLU A 173 45.59 12.60 -69.00
N VAL A 174 45.03 13.53 -69.79
CA VAL A 174 44.34 14.73 -69.29
C VAL A 174 43.01 14.35 -68.63
N LEU A 175 42.24 13.48 -69.26
CA LEU A 175 41.01 12.94 -68.68
C LEU A 175 41.31 12.13 -67.42
N LEU A 176 42.36 11.31 -67.44
CA LEU A 176 42.70 10.44 -66.32
C LEU A 176 43.20 11.23 -65.10
N ASP A 177 44.01 12.27 -65.29
CA ASP A 177 44.43 13.13 -64.19
C ASP A 177 43.27 13.96 -63.63
N THR A 178 42.34 14.39 -64.49
CA THR A 178 41.07 15.02 -64.05
C THR A 178 40.23 14.07 -63.20
N ILE A 179 40.14 12.78 -63.58
CA ILE A 179 39.46 11.75 -62.78
C ILE A 179 40.18 11.52 -61.45
N LYS A 180 41.51 11.35 -61.46
CA LYS A 180 42.32 11.15 -60.25
C LYS A 180 42.23 12.32 -59.28
N ALA A 181 42.09 13.55 -59.77
CA ALA A 181 41.92 14.75 -58.94
C ALA A 181 40.50 14.91 -58.34
N SER A 182 39.50 14.17 -58.82
CA SER A 182 38.11 14.31 -58.37
C SER A 182 37.88 13.78 -56.95
N SER A 183 36.97 14.42 -56.21
CA SER A 183 36.56 13.98 -54.87
C SER A 183 35.97 12.57 -54.90
N SER A 184 35.10 12.26 -55.87
CA SER A 184 34.46 10.95 -55.99
C SER A 184 35.44 9.81 -56.24
N TYR A 185 36.51 10.04 -57.00
CA TYR A 185 37.59 9.05 -57.18
C TYR A 185 38.40 8.87 -55.89
N GLN A 186 38.75 9.96 -55.20
CA GLN A 186 39.49 9.90 -53.94
C GLN A 186 38.69 9.24 -52.81
N GLU A 187 37.37 9.48 -52.75
CA GLU A 187 36.44 8.79 -51.85
C GLU A 187 36.42 7.28 -52.14
N LEU A 188 36.18 6.86 -53.39
CA LEU A 188 36.17 5.44 -53.75
C LEU A 188 37.53 4.76 -53.54
N LYS A 189 38.63 5.45 -53.82
CA LYS A 189 39.99 4.95 -53.54
C LYS A 189 40.20 4.70 -52.05
N LYS A 190 39.83 5.67 -51.20
CA LYS A 190 39.89 5.51 -49.74
C LYS A 190 38.93 4.42 -49.26
N GLU A 191 37.74 4.32 -49.83
CA GLU A 191 36.78 3.27 -49.48
C GLU A 191 37.33 1.88 -49.80
N ARG A 192 38.04 1.72 -50.93
CA ARG A 192 38.78 0.51 -51.32
C ARG A 192 39.92 0.20 -50.36
N GLU A 193 40.75 1.17 -50.01
CA GLU A 193 41.84 0.97 -49.03
C GLU A 193 41.29 0.48 -47.67
N GLU A 194 40.19 1.07 -47.19
CA GLU A 194 39.49 0.60 -45.99
C GLU A 194 38.90 -0.82 -46.15
N TYR A 195 38.36 -1.16 -47.32
CA TYR A 195 37.79 -2.49 -47.61
C TYR A 195 38.86 -3.59 -47.50
N TYR A 196 40.03 -3.41 -48.12
CA TYR A 196 41.14 -4.37 -48.00
C TYR A 196 41.72 -4.45 -46.58
N VAL A 197 41.74 -3.35 -45.83
CA VAL A 197 42.14 -3.33 -44.41
C VAL A 197 41.16 -4.13 -43.52
N LEU A 198 39.89 -4.26 -43.94
CA LEU A 198 38.87 -5.04 -43.23
C LEU A 198 38.76 -6.50 -43.70
N LEU A 199 39.09 -6.81 -44.95
CA LEU A 199 39.16 -8.19 -45.46
C LEU A 199 40.21 -9.03 -44.73
N LYS A 200 41.43 -8.50 -44.51
CA LYS A 200 42.51 -9.25 -43.83
C LYS A 200 42.13 -9.77 -42.43
N PRO A 201 41.55 -8.96 -41.51
CA PRO A 201 41.05 -9.47 -40.24
C PRO A 201 39.78 -10.33 -40.38
N LEU A 202 38.94 -10.11 -41.41
CA LEU A 202 37.78 -10.99 -41.67
C LEU A 202 38.23 -12.42 -42.01
N TYR A 203 39.17 -12.61 -42.94
CA TYR A 203 39.72 -13.93 -43.26
C TYR A 203 40.33 -14.61 -42.03
N LYS A 204 41.14 -13.88 -41.25
CA LYS A 204 41.71 -14.41 -40.00
C LYS A 204 40.63 -14.85 -38.99
N LEU A 205 39.52 -14.13 -38.90
CA LEU A 205 38.40 -14.50 -38.04
C LEU A 205 37.67 -15.74 -38.57
N SER A 206 37.49 -15.86 -39.90
CA SER A 206 36.96 -17.07 -40.55
C SER A 206 37.84 -18.30 -40.35
N ASP A 207 39.17 -18.15 -40.38
CA ASP A 207 40.14 -19.21 -40.07
C ASP A 207 40.05 -19.67 -38.61
N GLU A 208 39.76 -18.76 -37.67
CA GLU A 208 39.46 -19.07 -36.27
C GLU A 208 37.97 -19.47 -36.02
N HIS A 209 37.20 -19.72 -37.11
CA HIS A 209 35.77 -20.10 -37.13
C HIS A 209 34.79 -19.07 -36.51
N ILE A 210 35.14 -17.78 -36.49
CA ILE A 210 34.38 -16.69 -35.87
C ILE A 210 33.52 -15.97 -36.91
N PHE A 211 32.37 -16.56 -37.27
CA PHE A 211 31.51 -16.06 -38.35
C PHE A 211 30.41 -15.04 -37.98
N THR A 212 29.97 -14.99 -36.72
CA THR A 212 28.76 -14.23 -36.30
C THR A 212 29.00 -13.38 -35.05
N LEU A 213 28.07 -12.48 -34.71
CA LEU A 213 28.11 -11.75 -33.45
C LEU A 213 28.04 -12.66 -32.21
N SER A 214 27.34 -13.80 -32.27
CA SER A 214 27.39 -14.81 -31.20
C SER A 214 28.80 -15.41 -31.06
N HIS A 215 29.47 -15.74 -32.17
CA HIS A 215 30.85 -16.20 -32.12
C HIS A 215 31.79 -15.08 -31.62
N TRP A 216 31.56 -13.82 -32.00
CA TRP A 216 32.32 -12.67 -31.52
C TRP A 216 32.17 -12.44 -30.01
N ARG A 217 30.98 -12.61 -29.45
CA ARG A 217 30.78 -12.59 -27.98
C ARG A 217 31.73 -13.58 -27.31
N ASP A 218 31.75 -14.80 -27.82
CA ASP A 218 32.45 -15.93 -27.21
C ASP A 218 33.94 -16.02 -27.62
N PHE A 219 34.39 -15.20 -28.58
CA PHE A 219 35.78 -15.08 -29.02
C PHE A 219 36.71 -14.47 -27.96
N LYS A 220 37.88 -15.07 -27.79
CA LYS A 220 38.83 -14.75 -26.70
C LYS A 220 39.92 -13.75 -27.07
N LYS A 221 40.40 -13.75 -28.32
CA LYS A 221 41.59 -13.00 -28.77
C LYS A 221 41.24 -11.70 -29.50
N LYS A 222 40.29 -10.93 -28.97
CA LYS A 222 39.77 -9.69 -29.60
C LYS A 222 40.86 -8.64 -29.78
N ASP A 223 41.85 -8.63 -28.88
CA ASP A 223 43.08 -7.85 -28.91
C ASP A 223 43.92 -8.06 -30.18
N THR A 224 43.88 -9.26 -30.78
CA THR A 224 44.63 -9.61 -31.99
C THR A 224 43.95 -9.21 -33.31
N VAL A 225 42.79 -8.54 -33.23
CA VAL A 225 42.01 -8.03 -34.38
C VAL A 225 42.29 -6.55 -34.58
N THR A 226 42.50 -6.13 -35.83
CA THR A 226 42.77 -4.74 -36.23
C THR A 226 41.79 -3.76 -35.55
N PRO A 227 42.24 -2.65 -34.93
CA PRO A 227 41.38 -1.74 -34.17
C PRO A 227 40.13 -1.28 -34.93
N LEU A 228 40.26 -0.98 -36.23
CA LEU A 228 39.14 -0.56 -37.08
C LEU A 228 38.04 -1.65 -37.23
N ALA A 229 38.45 -2.90 -37.46
CA ALA A 229 37.53 -4.03 -37.58
C ALA A 229 36.85 -4.32 -36.23
N ARG A 230 37.63 -4.33 -35.14
CA ARG A 230 37.13 -4.51 -33.77
C ARG A 230 36.10 -3.44 -33.41
N ALA A 231 36.37 -2.18 -33.73
CA ALA A 231 35.46 -1.06 -33.46
C ALA A 231 34.14 -1.19 -34.24
N LYS A 232 34.17 -1.59 -35.52
CA LYS A 232 32.95 -1.90 -36.29
C LYS A 232 32.11 -3.01 -35.64
N ILE A 233 32.74 -4.14 -35.31
CA ILE A 233 32.02 -5.29 -34.73
C ILE A 233 31.48 -4.96 -33.33
N ASN A 234 32.28 -4.29 -32.49
CA ASN A 234 31.84 -3.86 -31.15
C ASN A 234 30.72 -2.82 -31.23
N LYS A 235 30.69 -1.94 -32.23
CA LYS A 235 29.57 -1.01 -32.47
C LYS A 235 28.27 -1.75 -32.79
N ALA A 236 28.29 -2.74 -33.68
CA ALA A 236 27.13 -3.58 -33.99
C ALA A 236 26.66 -4.37 -32.76
N TYR A 237 27.58 -5.00 -32.04
CA TYR A 237 27.29 -5.72 -30.81
C TYR A 237 26.70 -4.82 -29.71
N SER A 238 27.21 -3.59 -29.58
CA SER A 238 26.71 -2.58 -28.64
C SER A 238 25.27 -2.13 -28.94
N GLN A 239 24.84 -2.15 -30.21
CA GLN A 239 23.46 -1.84 -30.56
C GLN A 239 22.51 -2.93 -30.02
N ILE A 240 22.89 -4.20 -30.13
CA ILE A 240 22.11 -5.31 -29.57
C ILE A 240 22.02 -5.20 -28.04
N LEU A 241 23.15 -5.06 -27.34
CA LEU A 241 23.16 -4.95 -25.87
C LEU A 241 22.35 -3.74 -25.34
N ARG A 242 22.36 -2.62 -26.06
CA ARG A 242 21.55 -1.44 -25.69
C ARG A 242 20.05 -1.69 -25.90
N GLU A 243 19.68 -2.43 -26.95
CA GLU A 243 18.29 -2.79 -27.21
C GLU A 243 17.77 -3.82 -26.20
N GLU A 244 18.54 -4.87 -25.91
CA GLU A 244 18.24 -5.84 -24.85
C GLU A 244 18.06 -5.13 -23.49
N ARG A 245 18.93 -4.15 -23.17
CA ARG A 245 18.78 -3.30 -21.98
C ARG A 245 17.50 -2.47 -22.03
N ARG A 246 17.18 -1.83 -23.16
CA ARG A 246 15.95 -1.02 -23.33
C ARG A 246 14.70 -1.85 -23.10
N GLU A 247 14.64 -3.05 -23.69
CA GLU A 247 13.52 -3.98 -23.50
C GLU A 247 13.40 -4.44 -22.04
N ALA A 248 14.52 -4.75 -21.39
CA ALA A 248 14.56 -5.11 -19.97
C ALA A 248 14.11 -3.95 -19.06
N GLU A 249 14.52 -2.71 -19.34
CA GLU A 249 14.10 -1.51 -18.62
C GLU A 249 12.60 -1.22 -18.82
N GLU A 250 12.08 -1.38 -20.04
CA GLU A 250 10.66 -1.25 -20.35
C GLU A 250 9.81 -2.36 -19.73
N LYS A 251 10.32 -3.59 -19.67
CA LYS A 251 9.68 -4.72 -18.97
C LYS A 251 9.64 -4.45 -17.46
N ALA A 252 10.77 -4.08 -16.86
CA ALA A 252 10.88 -3.72 -15.44
C ALA A 252 9.96 -2.55 -15.06
N SER A 253 9.88 -1.52 -15.92
CA SER A 253 8.97 -0.38 -15.79
C SER A 253 7.49 -0.79 -15.88
N ARG A 254 7.14 -1.72 -16.79
CA ARG A 254 5.79 -2.31 -16.88
C ARG A 254 5.45 -3.13 -15.63
N GLU A 255 6.35 -3.99 -15.16
CA GLU A 255 6.16 -4.78 -13.94
C GLU A 255 5.96 -3.90 -12.70
N ARG A 256 6.78 -2.85 -12.54
CA ARG A 256 6.63 -1.87 -11.45
C ARG A 256 5.26 -1.17 -11.50
N LYS A 257 4.79 -0.78 -12.68
CA LYS A 257 3.46 -0.16 -12.88
C LYS A 257 2.30 -1.12 -12.62
N GLN A 258 2.43 -2.41 -12.98
CA GLN A 258 1.38 -3.41 -12.80
C GLN A 258 1.22 -3.85 -11.34
N LEU A 259 2.34 -4.15 -10.67
CA LEU A 259 2.35 -4.58 -9.27
C LEU A 259 1.96 -3.42 -8.35
N GLY A 260 2.49 -2.22 -8.62
CA GLY A 260 2.15 -0.98 -7.93
C GLY A 260 2.77 -0.88 -6.54
N ILE A 261 3.55 0.18 -6.31
CA ILE A 261 4.08 0.48 -4.99
C ILE A 261 2.96 1.05 -4.11
N ASN A 262 2.89 0.60 -2.86
CA ASN A 262 1.92 1.04 -1.85
C ASN A 262 2.56 1.07 -0.45
N VAL A 263 1.84 1.57 0.55
CA VAL A 263 2.43 1.82 1.87
C VAL A 263 2.88 0.55 2.62
N SER A 264 2.31 -0.63 2.34
CA SER A 264 2.77 -1.91 2.94
C SER A 264 3.87 -2.60 2.12
N THR A 265 4.34 -2.01 1.02
CA THR A 265 5.46 -2.55 0.23
C THR A 265 6.75 -2.56 1.06
N TRP A 266 7.45 -3.70 1.08
CA TRP A 266 8.73 -3.86 1.76
C TRP A 266 9.82 -3.00 1.10
N ILE A 267 10.73 -2.45 1.89
CA ILE A 267 11.83 -1.62 1.39
C ILE A 267 12.76 -2.43 0.48
N LYS A 268 13.11 -3.67 0.88
CA LYS A 268 13.90 -4.58 0.04
C LYS A 268 13.22 -4.87 -1.31
N ASP A 269 11.89 -5.03 -1.32
CA ASP A 269 11.13 -5.15 -2.58
C ASP A 269 11.16 -3.85 -3.38
N ALA A 270 10.93 -2.69 -2.76
CA ALA A 270 10.94 -1.40 -3.45
C ALA A 270 12.31 -1.08 -4.10
N VAL A 271 13.41 -1.45 -3.45
CA VAL A 271 14.77 -1.32 -3.99
C VAL A 271 15.03 -2.31 -5.12
N ARG A 272 14.63 -3.58 -4.97
CA ARG A 272 15.00 -4.69 -5.87
C ARG A 272 14.06 -4.92 -7.06
N ARG A 273 12.77 -4.53 -6.95
CA ARG A 273 11.69 -4.97 -7.86
C ARG A 273 11.44 -3.96 -8.96
N GLY A 274 11.32 -4.44 -10.21
CA GLY A 274 11.01 -3.58 -11.36
C GLY A 274 12.12 -2.57 -11.68
N ARG A 275 13.38 -2.98 -11.49
CA ARG A 275 14.60 -2.27 -11.90
C ARG A 275 15.54 -3.25 -12.61
N VAL A 276 16.14 -2.81 -13.71
CA VAL A 276 17.31 -3.49 -14.28
C VAL A 276 18.49 -3.16 -13.36
N ARG A 277 19.16 -4.19 -12.86
CA ARG A 277 20.31 -4.02 -11.96
C ARG A 277 21.57 -3.85 -12.76
N VAL A 278 22.23 -2.71 -12.60
CA VAL A 278 23.48 -2.41 -13.28
C VAL A 278 24.64 -3.16 -12.62
N ASN A 279 24.57 -3.40 -11.30
CA ASN A 279 25.57 -4.13 -10.52
C ASN A 279 25.72 -5.61 -10.95
N LYS A 280 24.69 -6.20 -11.58
CA LYS A 280 24.68 -7.56 -12.16
C LYS A 280 25.05 -7.63 -13.64
N VAL A 281 25.46 -6.53 -14.27
CA VAL A 281 25.98 -6.55 -15.65
C VAL A 281 27.38 -7.16 -15.65
N LYS A 282 27.73 -7.92 -16.68
CA LYS A 282 29.10 -8.46 -16.84
C LYS A 282 30.06 -7.35 -17.22
N LEU A 283 31.27 -7.41 -16.70
CA LEU A 283 32.34 -6.46 -17.01
C LEU A 283 32.60 -6.37 -18.52
N ASN A 284 32.72 -7.52 -19.20
CA ASN A 284 33.01 -7.55 -20.64
C ASN A 284 31.91 -6.90 -21.49
N ASP A 285 30.63 -7.06 -21.10
CA ASP A 285 29.49 -6.41 -21.76
C ASP A 285 29.56 -4.89 -21.58
N PHE A 286 29.88 -4.41 -20.37
CA PHE A 286 30.10 -2.99 -20.09
C PHE A 286 31.30 -2.43 -20.88
N LEU A 287 32.47 -3.07 -20.81
CA LEU A 287 33.67 -2.66 -21.52
C LEU A 287 33.40 -2.61 -23.03
N THR A 288 32.64 -3.57 -23.58
CA THR A 288 32.30 -3.57 -25.01
C THR A 288 31.30 -2.47 -25.38
N MET A 289 30.27 -2.25 -24.57
CA MET A 289 29.19 -1.28 -24.83
C MET A 289 29.61 0.18 -24.64
N GLU A 290 30.56 0.45 -23.74
CA GLU A 290 30.91 1.80 -23.28
C GLU A 290 32.37 2.19 -23.54
N LEU A 291 33.28 1.22 -23.77
CA LEU A 291 34.74 1.43 -23.85
C LEU A 291 35.39 0.65 -25.01
N ASP A 292 34.62 0.36 -26.07
CA ASP A 292 35.05 -0.34 -27.30
C ASP A 292 35.74 -1.70 -27.08
N GLY A 293 35.49 -2.35 -25.94
CA GLY A 293 36.10 -3.63 -25.54
C GLY A 293 37.52 -3.49 -24.99
N ARG A 294 37.98 -2.27 -24.66
CA ARG A 294 39.27 -2.03 -24.02
C ARG A 294 39.28 -2.65 -22.62
N GLY A 295 40.34 -3.40 -22.28
CA GLY A 295 40.46 -4.13 -21.02
C GLY A 295 39.68 -5.45 -20.92
N ALA A 296 38.95 -5.86 -21.98
CA ALA A 296 38.22 -7.13 -21.98
C ALA A 296 39.19 -8.32 -22.13
N LEU A 297 39.12 -9.27 -21.19
CA LEU A 297 39.97 -10.47 -21.12
C LEU A 297 39.10 -11.72 -20.88
N ASP A 298 39.62 -12.90 -21.23
CA ASP A 298 38.94 -14.17 -20.94
C ASP A 298 38.73 -14.37 -19.42
N ALA A 299 39.76 -14.04 -18.63
CA ALA A 299 39.74 -14.12 -17.16
C ALA A 299 38.75 -13.15 -16.48
N ASN A 300 38.24 -12.13 -17.19
CA ASN A 300 37.31 -11.14 -16.64
C ASN A 300 35.93 -11.16 -17.33
N ARG A 301 35.65 -12.17 -18.18
CA ARG A 301 34.42 -12.30 -18.97
C ARG A 301 33.14 -12.30 -18.13
N ASP A 302 33.07 -13.15 -17.11
CA ASP A 302 31.87 -13.39 -16.30
C ASP A 302 31.87 -12.63 -14.97
N VAL A 303 32.86 -11.77 -14.74
CA VAL A 303 32.97 -10.91 -13.55
C VAL A 303 31.84 -9.89 -13.59
N LEU A 304 31.09 -9.77 -12.51
CA LEU A 304 30.01 -8.79 -12.38
C LEU A 304 30.59 -7.42 -11.99
N LEU A 305 29.93 -6.33 -12.41
CA LEU A 305 30.38 -4.97 -12.05
C LEU A 305 30.46 -4.75 -10.54
N GLU A 306 29.57 -5.36 -9.74
CA GLU A 306 29.63 -5.32 -8.27
C GLU A 306 30.89 -5.96 -7.66
N GLU A 307 31.55 -6.87 -8.39
CA GLU A 307 32.80 -7.51 -7.98
C GLU A 307 34.01 -6.75 -8.51
N PHE A 308 33.92 -6.29 -9.76
CA PHE A 308 34.94 -5.48 -10.41
C PHE A 308 35.22 -4.16 -9.68
N PHE A 309 34.18 -3.38 -9.32
CA PHE A 309 34.36 -2.09 -8.66
C PHE A 309 34.85 -2.18 -7.20
N LYS A 310 34.97 -3.39 -6.62
CA LYS A 310 35.64 -3.60 -5.31
C LYS A 310 37.15 -3.59 -5.44
N ASP A 311 37.68 -4.18 -6.51
CA ASP A 311 39.11 -4.19 -6.82
C ASP A 311 39.34 -4.29 -8.34
N PRO A 312 39.35 -3.15 -9.07
CA PRO A 312 39.54 -3.15 -10.51
C PRO A 312 40.88 -3.75 -10.97
N LYS A 313 41.93 -3.64 -10.14
CA LYS A 313 43.29 -4.10 -10.45
C LYS A 313 43.40 -5.63 -10.52
N LYS A 314 42.55 -6.34 -9.75
CA LYS A 314 42.45 -7.80 -9.80
C LYS A 314 41.98 -8.32 -11.17
N TYR A 315 41.20 -7.54 -11.92
CA TYR A 315 40.56 -7.98 -13.17
C TYR A 315 41.12 -7.31 -14.43
N ILE A 316 41.80 -6.16 -14.28
CA ILE A 316 42.55 -5.49 -15.34
C ILE A 316 43.96 -5.22 -14.79
N CYS A 317 44.89 -6.12 -15.14
CA CYS A 317 46.27 -6.08 -14.65
C CYS A 317 47.14 -5.03 -15.35
N ASP A 318 46.74 -4.60 -16.54
CA ASP A 318 47.41 -3.54 -17.29
C ASP A 318 47.08 -2.18 -16.67
N ALA A 319 48.10 -1.53 -16.10
CA ALA A 319 47.95 -0.29 -15.36
C ALA A 319 47.70 0.93 -16.27
N GLU A 320 48.17 0.92 -17.52
CA GLU A 320 47.93 2.00 -18.48
C GLU A 320 46.49 1.93 -18.97
N VAL A 321 46.06 0.75 -19.43
CA VAL A 321 44.67 0.48 -19.84
C VAL A 321 43.67 0.75 -18.72
N LEU A 322 43.96 0.35 -17.48
CA LEU A 322 43.09 0.64 -16.35
C LEU A 322 43.00 2.16 -16.08
N SER A 323 44.11 2.89 -16.19
CA SER A 323 44.14 4.35 -15.98
C SER A 323 43.33 5.10 -17.04
N GLU A 324 43.44 4.71 -18.32
CA GLU A 324 42.61 5.26 -19.41
C GLU A 324 41.12 4.99 -19.18
N ILE A 325 40.78 3.75 -18.76
CA ILE A 325 39.41 3.35 -18.45
C ILE A 325 38.86 4.20 -17.30
N GLN A 326 39.63 4.38 -16.22
CA GLN A 326 39.23 5.17 -15.05
C GLN A 326 39.10 6.67 -15.36
N ALA A 327 39.83 7.20 -16.34
CA ALA A 327 39.69 8.58 -16.82
C ALA A 327 38.40 8.84 -17.62
N SER A 328 37.65 7.80 -18.02
CA SER A 328 36.42 7.94 -18.81
C SER A 328 35.21 8.33 -17.96
N ASP A 329 34.48 9.37 -18.37
CA ASP A 329 33.19 9.76 -17.76
C ASP A 329 32.19 8.59 -17.70
N ARG A 330 32.23 7.68 -18.69
CA ARG A 330 31.37 6.48 -18.71
C ARG A 330 31.72 5.52 -17.57
N TYR A 331 33.01 5.38 -17.24
CA TYR A 331 33.45 4.59 -16.09
C TYR A 331 33.00 5.23 -14.77
N VAL A 332 33.29 6.52 -14.57
CA VAL A 332 32.94 7.24 -13.33
C VAL A 332 31.42 7.22 -13.07
N ARG A 333 30.62 7.39 -14.13
CA ARG A 333 29.15 7.30 -14.07
C ARG A 333 28.67 5.89 -13.74
N MET A 334 29.26 4.87 -14.36
CA MET A 334 28.94 3.46 -14.11
C MET A 334 29.30 3.04 -12.69
N GLU A 335 30.52 3.34 -12.25
CA GLU A 335 31.03 3.09 -10.91
C GLU A 335 30.12 3.67 -9.84
N ARG A 336 29.77 4.96 -9.99
CA ARG A 336 28.83 5.63 -9.09
C ARG A 336 27.48 4.94 -9.05
N THR A 337 26.96 4.51 -10.20
CA THR A 337 25.65 3.86 -10.29
C THR A 337 25.66 2.49 -9.59
N VAL A 338 26.73 1.71 -9.75
CA VAL A 338 26.89 0.40 -9.11
C VAL A 338 27.09 0.55 -7.60
N ARG A 339 27.87 1.54 -7.15
CA ARG A 339 27.99 1.88 -5.72
C ARG A 339 26.64 2.32 -5.13
N ASP A 340 25.94 3.27 -5.77
CA ASP A 340 24.61 3.72 -5.34
C ASP A 340 23.60 2.53 -5.26
N GLU A 341 23.66 1.54 -6.17
CA GLU A 341 22.84 0.32 -6.10
C GLU A 341 23.23 -0.61 -4.94
N MET A 342 24.53 -0.79 -4.68
CA MET A 342 25.03 -1.62 -3.57
C MET A 342 24.69 -1.00 -2.21
N ASP A 343 24.93 0.30 -2.05
CA ASP A 343 24.60 1.09 -0.87
C ASP A 343 23.08 1.02 -0.58
N MET A 344 22.23 1.04 -1.63
CA MET A 344 20.78 0.86 -1.49
C MET A 344 20.38 -0.54 -1.00
N GLU A 345 21.09 -1.61 -1.38
CA GLU A 345 20.82 -2.96 -0.86
C GLU A 345 21.27 -3.08 0.60
N GLU A 346 22.47 -2.58 0.94
CA GLU A 346 23.00 -2.58 2.31
C GLU A 346 22.14 -1.74 3.26
N ASP A 347 21.72 -0.54 2.85
CA ASP A 347 20.80 0.30 3.62
C ASP A 347 19.44 -0.38 3.81
N ALA A 348 18.92 -1.10 2.80
CA ALA A 348 17.66 -1.83 2.92
C ALA A 348 17.76 -3.03 3.87
N ASP A 349 18.93 -3.64 3.99
CA ASP A 349 19.23 -4.68 4.97
C ASP A 349 19.36 -4.08 6.40
N LYS A 350 20.13 -2.99 6.58
CA LYS A 350 20.24 -2.25 7.85
C LYS A 350 18.90 -1.69 8.34
N LEU A 351 18.08 -1.12 7.45
CA LEU A 351 16.76 -0.60 7.80
C LEU A 351 15.84 -1.73 8.30
N TYR A 352 15.90 -2.90 7.68
CA TYR A 352 15.15 -4.08 8.11
C TYR A 352 15.58 -4.57 9.50
N GLU A 353 16.88 -4.60 9.79
CA GLU A 353 17.41 -4.95 11.13
C GLU A 353 16.96 -3.94 12.21
N ASN A 354 16.92 -2.65 11.85
CA ASN A 354 16.36 -1.58 12.69
C ASN A 354 14.82 -1.54 12.69
N GLY A 355 14.14 -2.55 12.15
CA GLY A 355 12.69 -2.69 12.15
C GLY A 355 11.92 -1.79 11.16
N VAL A 356 12.62 -0.98 10.37
CA VAL A 356 12.06 -0.12 9.29
C VAL A 356 12.01 -0.91 7.99
N ASP A 357 11.02 -1.79 7.91
CA ASP A 357 10.94 -2.83 6.88
C ASP A 357 10.03 -2.50 5.69
N LYS A 358 9.09 -1.56 5.86
CA LYS A 358 8.06 -1.15 4.88
C LYS A 358 8.08 0.35 4.62
N LEU A 359 7.62 0.77 3.44
CA LEU A 359 7.54 2.18 3.06
C LEU A 359 6.71 3.03 4.04
N LEU A 360 5.68 2.47 4.69
CA LEU A 360 4.95 3.16 5.76
C LEU A 360 5.86 3.51 6.95
N LYS A 361 6.73 2.59 7.39
CA LYS A 361 7.69 2.86 8.47
C LYS A 361 8.74 3.87 8.01
N TRP A 362 9.16 3.83 6.75
CA TRP A 362 10.03 4.87 6.18
C TRP A 362 9.36 6.25 6.19
N LEU A 363 8.08 6.37 5.82
CA LEU A 363 7.35 7.66 5.86
C LEU A 363 7.49 8.34 7.23
N VAL A 364 7.24 7.58 8.30
CA VAL A 364 7.19 8.06 9.69
C VAL A 364 8.51 7.89 10.47
N ALA A 365 9.57 7.41 9.82
CA ALA A 365 10.88 7.25 10.45
C ALA A 365 11.45 8.61 10.93
N THR A 366 12.19 8.57 12.04
CA THR A 366 12.82 9.76 12.63
C THR A 366 13.86 10.37 11.69
N ALA A 367 14.17 11.66 11.88
CA ALA A 367 15.19 12.34 11.10
C ALA A 367 16.57 11.65 11.21
N GLU A 368 16.86 11.06 12.37
CA GLU A 368 18.06 10.27 12.66
C GLU A 368 18.15 8.99 11.81
N VAL A 369 17.09 8.16 11.81
CA VAL A 369 17.01 6.97 10.94
C VAL A 369 17.05 7.34 9.45
N LYS A 370 16.47 8.50 9.08
CA LYS A 370 16.57 9.04 7.72
C LYS A 370 17.93 9.71 7.42
N ALA A 371 18.83 9.82 8.39
CA ALA A 371 20.18 10.34 8.22
C ALA A 371 21.24 9.23 8.24
N SER A 372 20.93 8.06 8.80
CA SER A 372 21.83 6.90 8.84
C SER A 372 21.92 6.11 7.53
N VAL A 373 21.16 6.48 6.49
CA VAL A 373 21.17 5.86 5.16
C VAL A 373 21.80 6.77 4.11
N HIS A 374 22.34 6.19 3.05
CA HIS A 374 23.00 6.90 1.98
C HIS A 374 22.05 7.86 1.25
N GLY A 375 22.60 8.99 0.79
CA GLY A 375 21.81 10.06 0.17
C GLY A 375 21.13 9.68 -1.15
N ALA A 376 21.56 8.59 -1.81
CA ALA A 376 20.88 8.00 -2.95
C ALA A 376 19.65 7.20 -2.50
N THR A 377 19.84 6.29 -1.54
CA THR A 377 18.78 5.50 -0.90
C THR A 377 17.67 6.40 -0.34
N LYS A 378 18.03 7.41 0.45
CA LYS A 378 17.08 8.36 1.04
C LYS A 378 16.15 8.98 0.00
N ARG A 379 16.74 9.57 -1.06
CA ARG A 379 16.00 10.20 -2.16
C ARG A 379 15.09 9.20 -2.89
N PHE A 380 15.55 7.97 -3.07
CA PHE A 380 14.74 6.91 -3.68
C PHE A 380 13.56 6.50 -2.80
N LEU A 381 13.79 6.26 -1.51
CA LEU A 381 12.74 5.82 -0.58
C LEU A 381 11.72 6.93 -0.33
N ASP A 382 12.13 8.19 -0.20
CA ASP A 382 11.21 9.33 -0.09
C ASP A 382 10.30 9.44 -1.34
N ALA A 383 10.85 9.28 -2.55
CA ALA A 383 10.06 9.29 -3.78
C ALA A 383 9.10 8.08 -3.88
N ALA A 384 9.57 6.87 -3.55
CA ALA A 384 8.74 5.67 -3.54
C ALA A 384 7.62 5.73 -2.47
N ALA A 385 7.90 6.37 -1.33
CA ALA A 385 6.97 6.54 -0.23
C ALA A 385 5.88 7.58 -0.52
N GLU A 386 6.20 8.69 -1.21
CA GLU A 386 5.19 9.63 -1.70
C GLU A 386 4.37 9.07 -2.88
N GLU A 387 4.97 8.24 -3.76
CA GLU A 387 4.22 7.43 -4.73
C GLU A 387 3.23 6.49 -4.02
N ALA A 388 3.70 5.78 -2.99
CA ALA A 388 2.89 4.88 -2.16
C ALA A 388 1.72 5.57 -1.43
N ARG A 389 1.90 6.84 -1.02
CA ARG A 389 0.88 7.65 -0.33
C ARG A 389 -0.31 7.99 -1.24
N LYS A 390 -0.12 8.05 -2.56
CA LYS A 390 -1.14 8.39 -3.57
C LYS A 390 -1.36 7.22 -4.55
N PRO A 391 -1.83 6.05 -4.08
CA PRO A 391 -1.89 4.87 -4.92
C PRO A 391 -2.92 5.05 -6.05
N LYS A 392 -2.48 4.85 -7.29
CA LYS A 392 -3.32 4.86 -8.50
C LYS A 392 -4.41 3.77 -8.47
N LYS A 393 -4.12 2.64 -7.82
CA LYS A 393 -5.05 1.52 -7.66
C LYS A 393 -6.00 1.77 -6.49
N SER A 394 -7.31 1.68 -6.73
CA SER A 394 -8.35 1.94 -5.72
C SER A 394 -8.34 0.97 -4.53
N SER A 395 -7.90 -0.28 -4.74
CA SER A 395 -7.82 -1.33 -3.72
C SER A 395 -6.52 -1.34 -2.91
N ALA A 396 -5.50 -0.57 -3.31
CA ALA A 396 -4.22 -0.57 -2.62
C ALA A 396 -4.35 0.05 -1.21
N PRO A 397 -3.56 -0.41 -0.22
CA PRO A 397 -3.59 0.13 1.13
C PRO A 397 -3.32 1.64 1.15
N ARG A 398 -4.09 2.39 1.96
CA ARG A 398 -3.93 3.84 2.13
C ARG A 398 -3.66 4.20 3.58
N TYR A 399 -2.63 4.99 3.81
CA TYR A 399 -2.39 5.65 5.09
C TYR A 399 -3.50 6.67 5.39
N LEU A 400 -4.02 6.67 6.62
CA LEU A 400 -5.02 7.62 7.11
C LEU A 400 -4.40 8.54 8.17
N GLU A 401 -3.86 9.65 7.67
CA GLU A 401 -3.15 10.67 8.43
C GLU A 401 -4.00 11.25 9.58
N GLY A 402 -3.44 11.26 10.80
CA GLY A 402 -4.09 11.76 12.02
C GLY A 402 -5.33 10.98 12.49
N CYS A 403 -5.69 9.86 11.86
CA CYS A 403 -6.79 9.01 12.33
C CYS A 403 -6.42 8.22 13.60
N TYR A 404 -5.14 7.86 13.78
CA TYR A 404 -4.66 7.21 15.01
C TYR A 404 -4.85 8.15 16.21
N GLU A 405 -4.21 9.32 16.15
CA GLU A 405 -4.26 10.33 17.20
C GLU A 405 -5.68 10.82 17.52
N SER A 406 -6.57 10.89 16.52
CA SER A 406 -7.97 11.25 16.75
C SER A 406 -8.75 10.22 17.58
N VAL A 407 -8.45 8.93 17.42
CA VAL A 407 -9.08 7.86 18.18
C VAL A 407 -8.40 7.71 19.55
N TYR A 408 -7.06 7.76 19.60
CA TYR A 408 -6.29 7.66 20.83
C TYR A 408 -6.60 8.81 21.80
N ASN A 409 -6.58 10.06 21.31
CA ASN A 409 -6.87 11.24 22.14
C ASN A 409 -8.37 11.60 22.20
N ALA A 410 -9.27 10.63 21.97
CA ALA A 410 -10.72 10.88 22.00
C ALA A 410 -11.15 11.43 23.37
N ARG A 411 -11.93 12.52 23.37
CA ARG A 411 -12.27 13.28 24.57
C ARG A 411 -13.41 12.62 25.35
N TRP A 412 -13.18 12.41 26.64
CA TRP A 412 -14.15 11.86 27.57
C TRP A 412 -15.18 12.89 28.02
N HIS A 413 -16.43 12.45 28.09
CA HIS A 413 -17.55 13.11 28.72
C HIS A 413 -18.42 12.04 29.40
N HIS A 414 -19.32 12.44 30.29
CA HIS A 414 -20.30 11.54 30.85
C HIS A 414 -21.63 12.23 31.18
N VAL A 415 -22.65 11.41 31.36
CA VAL A 415 -23.98 11.79 31.83
C VAL A 415 -24.25 11.03 33.11
N ALA A 416 -24.50 11.75 34.19
CA ALA A 416 -24.82 11.19 35.50
C ALA A 416 -26.27 11.53 35.89
N GLU A 417 -26.92 10.60 36.57
CA GLU A 417 -28.19 10.82 37.25
C GLU A 417 -27.95 11.54 38.58
N VAL A 418 -28.70 12.61 38.82
CA VAL A 418 -28.60 13.44 40.01
C VAL A 418 -29.91 13.35 40.79
N PRO A 419 -29.92 12.75 42.00
CA PRO A 419 -31.11 12.70 42.85
C PRO A 419 -31.68 14.10 43.11
N GLY A 420 -32.99 14.27 42.89
CA GLY A 420 -33.69 15.54 43.12
C GLY A 420 -33.41 16.67 42.12
N GLY A 421 -32.67 16.43 41.03
CA GLY A 421 -32.35 17.46 40.04
C GLY A 421 -33.55 17.89 39.17
N GLU A 422 -33.64 19.19 38.86
CA GLU A 422 -34.68 19.75 37.98
C GLU A 422 -34.62 19.18 36.53
N GLY A 423 -35.76 19.18 35.85
CA GLY A 423 -35.88 18.76 34.45
C GLY A 423 -35.81 17.24 34.28
N MET A 424 -34.72 16.72 33.69
CA MET A 424 -34.57 15.28 33.43
C MET A 424 -33.98 14.46 34.58
N GLY A 425 -33.46 15.11 35.63
CA GLY A 425 -32.64 14.43 36.65
C GLY A 425 -31.29 13.94 36.12
N LEU A 426 -30.81 14.48 34.99
CA LEU A 426 -29.56 14.08 34.34
C LEU A 426 -28.65 15.30 34.13
N LYS A 427 -27.38 15.17 34.51
CA LYS A 427 -26.33 16.18 34.36
C LYS A 427 -25.27 15.69 33.37
N VAL A 428 -24.86 16.57 32.45
CA VAL A 428 -23.80 16.30 31.47
C VAL A 428 -22.51 16.97 31.93
N GLU A 429 -21.42 16.21 32.00
CA GLU A 429 -20.12 16.67 32.50
C GLU A 429 -18.97 16.30 31.55
N LYS A 430 -17.87 17.07 31.64
CA LYS A 430 -16.64 16.82 30.89
C LYS A 430 -15.72 15.89 31.69
N GLY A 431 -14.96 15.05 30.99
CA GLY A 431 -14.07 14.05 31.60
C GLY A 431 -14.76 12.72 31.89
N LYS A 432 -13.97 11.77 32.40
CA LYS A 432 -14.47 10.48 32.91
C LYS A 432 -15.31 10.72 34.17
N PRO A 433 -16.32 9.87 34.45
CA PRO A 433 -17.04 9.94 35.72
C PRO A 433 -16.08 9.62 36.90
N PRO A 434 -16.24 10.25 38.07
CA PRO A 434 -15.41 9.97 39.25
C PRO A 434 -15.51 8.52 39.73
N GLN A 435 -16.69 7.91 39.55
CA GLN A 435 -16.97 6.51 39.83
C GLN A 435 -17.53 5.85 38.57
N SER A 436 -17.02 4.66 38.24
CA SER A 436 -17.54 3.83 37.13
C SER A 436 -18.60 2.84 37.66
N TRP A 437 -19.32 2.19 36.75
CA TRP A 437 -20.22 1.08 37.09
C TRP A 437 -19.48 0.00 37.90
N THR A 438 -20.14 -0.52 38.94
CA THR A 438 -19.64 -1.65 39.73
C THR A 438 -20.16 -2.97 39.17
N TYR A 439 -19.34 -4.02 39.27
CA TYR A 439 -19.69 -5.33 38.74
C TYR A 439 -19.35 -6.42 39.76
N LYS A 440 -20.27 -7.37 39.93
CA LYS A 440 -20.08 -8.61 40.67
C LYS A 440 -19.82 -9.78 39.71
N ALA A 441 -19.00 -10.72 40.14
CA ALA A 441 -18.79 -11.99 39.42
C ALA A 441 -19.92 -12.97 39.78
N VAL A 442 -20.59 -13.53 38.76
CA VAL A 442 -21.86 -14.28 38.93
C VAL A 442 -21.79 -15.63 38.19
N GLY A 443 -20.78 -16.42 38.55
CA GLY A 443 -20.33 -17.58 37.76
C GLY A 443 -19.21 -17.14 36.81
N ASP A 444 -19.23 -17.59 35.56
CA ASP A 444 -18.27 -17.16 34.53
C ASP A 444 -18.58 -15.77 33.92
N SER A 445 -19.51 -15.02 34.52
CA SER A 445 -20.03 -13.75 34.00
C SER A 445 -19.86 -12.58 34.96
N LEU A 446 -20.07 -11.37 34.43
CA LEU A 446 -20.14 -10.13 35.20
C LEU A 446 -21.55 -9.56 35.11
N GLU A 447 -22.13 -9.21 36.25
CA GLU A 447 -23.40 -8.48 36.35
C GLU A 447 -23.17 -7.13 37.03
N ASN A 448 -23.99 -6.12 36.67
CA ASN A 448 -23.95 -4.81 37.33
C ASN A 448 -24.40 -4.97 38.80
N ASP A 449 -23.73 -4.28 39.73
CA ASP A 449 -24.02 -4.31 41.17
C ASP A 449 -24.44 -2.94 41.74
N ASP A 450 -24.72 -1.96 40.87
CA ASP A 450 -24.98 -0.58 41.28
C ASP A 450 -26.28 -0.34 42.08
N ASP A 451 -27.11 -1.37 42.28
CA ASP A 451 -28.20 -1.35 43.25
C ASP A 451 -27.70 -1.11 44.70
N VAL A 452 -26.42 -1.40 44.96
CA VAL A 452 -25.76 -1.24 46.27
C VAL A 452 -25.17 0.18 46.46
N GLN A 453 -25.21 1.07 45.45
CA GLN A 453 -24.64 2.42 45.59
C GLN A 453 -25.42 3.29 46.58
N GLN A 454 -24.69 3.85 47.57
CA GLN A 454 -25.21 4.74 48.62
C GLN A 454 -26.16 5.82 48.08
N SER A 455 -27.30 5.99 48.76
CA SER A 455 -28.32 6.98 48.44
C SER A 455 -27.76 8.41 48.49
N GLY A 456 -27.55 9.02 47.32
CA GLY A 456 -27.08 10.40 47.18
C GLY A 456 -25.93 10.59 46.18
N ALA A 457 -25.17 9.54 45.85
CA ALA A 457 -24.11 9.62 44.85
C ALA A 457 -24.67 9.80 43.43
N ALA A 458 -23.98 10.60 42.60
CA ALA A 458 -24.36 10.81 41.20
C ALA A 458 -24.04 9.54 40.37
N ARG A 459 -25.06 8.87 39.84
CA ARG A 459 -24.91 7.55 39.21
C ARG A 459 -24.55 7.69 37.73
N PRO A 460 -23.45 7.08 37.22
CA PRO A 460 -23.14 7.14 35.79
C PRO A 460 -24.20 6.40 34.97
N ARG A 461 -24.78 7.07 33.97
CA ARG A 461 -25.74 6.47 33.02
C ARG A 461 -25.18 6.34 31.61
N LEU A 462 -24.29 7.24 31.21
CA LEU A 462 -23.63 7.16 29.91
C LEU A 462 -22.22 7.76 29.98
N MET A 463 -21.23 7.07 29.44
CA MET A 463 -19.95 7.67 29.07
C MET A 463 -19.93 7.93 27.56
N VAL A 464 -19.26 9.01 27.14
CA VAL A 464 -19.12 9.37 25.74
C VAL A 464 -17.66 9.68 25.39
N LEU A 465 -17.18 9.06 24.33
CA LEU A 465 -15.87 9.32 23.73
C LEU A 465 -16.05 10.08 22.41
N THR A 466 -15.54 11.30 22.33
CA THR A 466 -15.62 12.15 21.13
C THR A 466 -14.30 12.15 20.37
N SER A 467 -14.27 11.57 19.17
CA SER A 467 -13.13 11.58 18.23
C SER A 467 -13.34 12.65 17.15
N ASP A 468 -12.37 13.54 16.91
CA ASP A 468 -12.54 14.68 15.98
C ASP A 468 -12.70 14.26 14.51
N LYS A 469 -12.01 13.20 14.09
CA LYS A 469 -12.18 12.52 12.80
C LYS A 469 -13.22 11.39 12.85
N GLY A 470 -13.89 11.17 13.98
CA GLY A 470 -14.86 10.09 14.18
C GLY A 470 -14.22 8.70 14.31
N TRP A 471 -15.04 7.67 14.12
CA TRP A 471 -14.71 6.26 14.38
C TRP A 471 -14.68 5.43 13.08
N PRO A 472 -13.99 4.26 13.03
CA PRO A 472 -13.90 3.42 11.83
C PRO A 472 -15.24 3.05 11.20
N TYR A 473 -16.27 2.83 12.01
CA TYR A 473 -17.65 2.59 11.58
C TYR A 473 -18.19 3.75 10.71
N SER A 474 -17.87 5.00 11.09
CA SER A 474 -18.28 6.20 10.36
C SER A 474 -17.42 6.49 9.12
N TRP A 475 -16.15 6.08 9.09
CA TRP A 475 -15.22 6.35 7.99
C TRP A 475 -15.61 5.69 6.65
N LYS A 476 -16.49 4.69 6.67
CA LYS A 476 -17.07 4.05 5.47
C LYS A 476 -18.00 5.01 4.70
N TRP A 477 -18.67 5.92 5.39
CA TRP A 477 -19.78 6.71 4.86
C TRP A 477 -19.42 8.20 4.75
N LYS A 478 -18.73 8.58 3.67
CA LYS A 478 -18.18 9.93 3.47
C LYS A 478 -19.21 11.06 3.34
N GLU A 479 -20.49 10.76 3.14
CA GLU A 479 -21.51 11.73 2.72
C GLU A 479 -22.48 12.18 3.82
N ASN A 480 -22.37 11.62 5.03
CA ASN A 480 -23.16 12.07 6.17
C ASN A 480 -22.26 12.44 7.35
N LYS A 481 -22.72 13.41 8.15
CA LYS A 481 -22.03 13.98 9.32
C LYS A 481 -21.47 12.85 10.20
N SER A 482 -20.16 12.61 10.14
CA SER A 482 -19.51 11.53 10.89
C SER A 482 -19.88 11.63 12.36
N THR A 483 -20.49 10.57 12.89
CA THR A 483 -20.80 10.46 14.32
C THR A 483 -19.48 10.44 15.09
N ARG A 484 -19.13 11.60 15.66
CA ARG A 484 -17.90 11.77 16.45
C ARG A 484 -17.98 11.11 17.81
N ASP A 485 -19.19 10.97 18.34
CA ASP A 485 -19.47 10.47 19.68
C ASP A 485 -19.68 8.95 19.66
N CYS A 486 -18.91 8.22 20.49
CA CYS A 486 -19.09 6.81 20.80
C CYS A 486 -19.79 6.70 22.15
N TYR A 487 -20.94 6.01 22.19
CA TYR A 487 -21.76 5.83 23.38
C TYR A 487 -21.41 4.54 24.11
N VAL A 488 -21.14 4.67 25.42
CA VAL A 488 -20.73 3.58 26.31
C VAL A 488 -21.66 3.59 27.52
N ASN A 489 -22.52 2.57 27.64
CA ASN A 489 -23.30 2.29 28.84
C ASN A 489 -22.67 1.15 29.65
N CYS A 490 -23.34 0.72 30.72
CA CYS A 490 -22.88 -0.37 31.59
C CYS A 490 -22.65 -1.69 30.83
N GLU A 491 -23.46 -2.02 29.83
CA GLU A 491 -23.30 -3.24 29.01
C GLU A 491 -22.10 -3.14 28.06
N VAL A 492 -21.82 -1.97 27.48
CA VAL A 492 -20.62 -1.76 26.66
C VAL A 492 -19.33 -1.82 27.49
N GLU A 493 -19.31 -1.23 28.69
CA GLU A 493 -18.18 -1.37 29.62
C GLU A 493 -18.00 -2.82 30.08
N ARG A 494 -19.09 -3.57 30.31
CA ARG A 494 -19.07 -5.01 30.64
C ARG A 494 -18.35 -5.84 29.58
N VAL A 495 -18.60 -5.57 28.30
CA VAL A 495 -17.91 -6.25 27.17
C VAL A 495 -16.41 -5.97 27.22
N TRP A 496 -15.99 -4.73 27.49
CA TRP A 496 -14.57 -4.40 27.68
C TRP A 496 -13.98 -5.09 28.91
N ARG A 497 -14.69 -5.17 30.03
CA ARG A 497 -14.21 -5.88 31.23
C ARG A 497 -13.90 -7.35 30.97
N ILE A 498 -14.77 -8.04 30.23
CA ILE A 498 -14.54 -9.44 29.83
C ILE A 498 -13.30 -9.55 28.93
N VAL A 499 -13.20 -8.73 27.88
CA VAL A 499 -12.04 -8.73 26.98
C VAL A 499 -10.74 -8.37 27.71
N SER A 500 -10.77 -7.42 28.65
CA SER A 500 -9.62 -7.04 29.48
C SER A 500 -9.19 -8.18 30.41
N GLY A 501 -10.14 -8.97 30.92
CA GLY A 501 -9.88 -10.22 31.63
C GLY A 501 -9.12 -11.23 30.75
N ASP A 502 -9.60 -11.46 29.52
CA ASP A 502 -8.95 -12.36 28.55
C ASP A 502 -7.51 -11.94 28.23
N LEU A 503 -7.27 -10.64 28.06
CA LEU A 503 -5.91 -10.12 27.83
C LEU A 503 -5.02 -10.30 29.06
N THR A 504 -5.58 -10.12 30.26
CA THR A 504 -4.84 -10.30 31.52
C THR A 504 -4.45 -11.76 31.72
N GLU A 505 -5.35 -12.71 31.44
CA GLU A 505 -5.07 -14.14 31.44
C GLU A 505 -4.03 -14.51 30.37
N TRP A 506 -4.21 -14.04 29.13
CA TRP A 506 -3.31 -14.34 28.00
C TRP A 506 -1.88 -13.83 28.22
N PHE A 507 -1.71 -12.67 28.86
CA PHE A 507 -0.41 -12.08 29.15
C PHE A 507 0.09 -12.33 30.59
N SER A 508 -0.50 -13.30 31.31
CA SER A 508 -0.04 -13.70 32.64
C SER A 508 1.23 -14.56 32.59
N SER A 509 2.14 -14.35 33.53
CA SER A 509 3.42 -15.07 33.66
C SER A 509 3.34 -16.35 34.52
N HIS A 510 2.15 -16.73 35.00
CA HIS A 510 1.95 -17.81 35.96
C HIS A 510 2.03 -19.22 35.35
N GLY A 511 3.25 -19.74 35.19
CA GLY A 511 3.64 -21.16 35.37
C GLY A 511 3.04 -22.28 34.50
N ARG A 512 1.82 -22.11 33.96
CA ARG A 512 1.26 -22.93 32.89
C ARG A 512 1.70 -22.34 31.56
N THR A 513 2.49 -23.11 30.82
CA THR A 513 2.74 -22.84 29.41
C THR A 513 1.41 -22.87 28.64
N ASP A 514 1.24 -21.90 27.74
CA ASP A 514 0.24 -21.89 26.66
C ASP A 514 -1.21 -21.50 26.98
N PHE A 515 -1.42 -20.39 27.72
CA PHE A 515 -2.68 -19.64 27.58
C PHE A 515 -2.83 -19.11 26.15
N LYS A 516 -3.82 -19.63 25.41
CA LYS A 516 -4.14 -19.18 24.05
C LYS A 516 -5.02 -17.93 24.09
N PRO A 517 -4.90 -17.00 23.12
CA PRO A 517 -5.79 -15.86 23.03
C PRO A 517 -7.25 -16.33 22.84
N LYS A 518 -8.14 -15.88 23.73
CA LYS A 518 -9.57 -16.18 23.63
C LYS A 518 -10.18 -15.50 22.41
N ARG A 519 -11.15 -16.20 21.81
CA ARG A 519 -11.95 -15.73 20.68
C ARG A 519 -13.37 -15.52 21.17
N ARG A 520 -13.85 -14.29 21.12
CA ARG A 520 -15.16 -13.89 21.66
C ARG A 520 -16.18 -13.67 20.53
N LEU A 521 -17.43 -14.02 20.78
CA LEU A 521 -18.58 -13.69 19.92
C LEU A 521 -19.55 -12.81 20.70
N LEU A 522 -19.58 -11.52 20.37
CA LEU A 522 -20.50 -10.55 20.97
C LEU A 522 -21.89 -10.71 20.34
N ILE A 523 -22.84 -11.26 21.07
CA ILE A 523 -24.24 -11.46 20.68
C ILE A 523 -25.10 -10.38 21.34
N GLY A 524 -26.05 -9.83 20.61
CA GLY A 524 -27.05 -8.91 21.14
C GLY A 524 -28.03 -8.50 20.04
N THR A 525 -29.11 -7.82 20.40
CA THR A 525 -30.16 -7.35 19.48
C THR A 525 -29.57 -6.53 18.32
N PRO A 526 -30.15 -6.56 17.10
CA PRO A 526 -29.79 -5.66 16.01
C PRO A 526 -30.04 -4.19 16.41
N GLY A 527 -29.32 -3.24 15.80
CA GLY A 527 -29.54 -1.81 16.02
C GLY A 527 -29.11 -1.22 17.38
N ILE A 528 -28.73 -2.03 18.39
CA ILE A 528 -28.35 -1.52 19.73
C ILE A 528 -26.95 -0.88 19.82
N GLY A 529 -26.28 -0.66 18.68
CA GLY A 529 -24.97 0.00 18.66
C GLY A 529 -23.78 -0.91 18.97
N LYS A 530 -23.85 -2.23 18.76
CA LYS A 530 -22.69 -3.15 18.93
C LYS A 530 -21.43 -2.66 18.19
N SER A 531 -21.56 -2.28 16.92
CA SER A 531 -20.46 -1.73 16.11
C SER A 531 -20.05 -0.32 16.53
N MET A 532 -21.04 0.58 16.68
CA MET A 532 -20.81 2.01 16.91
C MET A 532 -20.35 2.34 18.33
N GLY A 533 -20.92 1.69 19.34
CA GLY A 533 -20.54 1.75 20.75
C GLY A 533 -19.45 0.74 21.07
N ALA A 534 -19.80 -0.55 21.25
CA ALA A 534 -18.87 -1.56 21.77
C ALA A 534 -17.62 -1.75 20.89
N GLY A 535 -17.74 -1.87 19.57
CA GLY A 535 -16.59 -1.98 18.67
C GLY A 535 -15.64 -0.78 18.77
N SER A 536 -16.18 0.44 18.68
CA SER A 536 -15.41 1.68 18.84
C SER A 536 -14.73 1.78 20.22
N TYR A 537 -15.43 1.37 21.28
CA TYR A 537 -14.93 1.42 22.64
C TYR A 537 -13.81 0.40 22.90
N LEU A 538 -14.00 -0.83 22.43
CA LEU A 538 -12.96 -1.86 22.45
C LEU A 538 -11.72 -1.38 21.69
N LEU A 539 -11.86 -0.75 20.52
CA LEU A 539 -10.73 -0.17 19.80
C LEU A 539 -10.02 0.89 20.65
N TYR A 540 -10.75 1.85 21.22
CA TYR A 540 -10.17 2.88 22.08
C TYR A 540 -9.34 2.25 23.21
N GLN A 541 -9.90 1.27 23.90
CA GLN A 541 -9.26 0.60 25.03
C GLN A 541 -8.04 -0.26 24.62
N LEU A 542 -8.13 -1.01 23.52
CA LEU A 542 -7.02 -1.81 22.99
C LEU A 542 -5.83 -0.96 22.51
N LEU A 543 -6.09 0.26 22.04
CA LEU A 543 -5.06 1.24 21.71
C LEU A 543 -4.34 1.77 22.96
N HIS A 544 -5.02 1.85 24.10
CA HIS A 544 -4.43 2.23 25.40
C HIS A 544 -3.81 1.07 26.18
N TYR A 545 -4.06 -0.18 25.76
CA TYR A 545 -3.34 -1.34 26.31
C TYR A 545 -1.84 -1.25 26.02
N ASP A 546 -1.04 -1.98 26.78
CA ASP A 546 0.40 -2.12 26.59
C ASP A 546 0.79 -2.41 25.12
N VAL A 547 1.73 -1.63 24.59
CA VAL A 547 2.21 -1.70 23.20
C VAL A 547 3.19 -2.85 22.98
N GLU A 548 3.94 -3.28 24.00
CA GLU A 548 4.87 -4.41 23.89
C GLU A 548 4.12 -5.73 23.79
N LYS A 549 2.96 -5.82 24.48
CA LYS A 549 2.06 -6.98 24.47
C LYS A 549 1.13 -6.99 23.26
N LEU A 550 0.56 -5.84 22.93
CA LEU A 550 -0.34 -5.64 21.80
C LEU A 550 0.16 -4.48 20.92
N PRO A 551 1.11 -4.70 20.00
CA PRO A 551 1.62 -3.66 19.11
C PRO A 551 0.66 -3.25 17.98
N ALA A 552 -0.39 -4.04 17.69
CA ALA A 552 -1.35 -3.74 16.63
C ALA A 552 -2.80 -4.12 16.97
N VAL A 553 -3.75 -3.34 16.43
CA VAL A 553 -5.20 -3.60 16.53
C VAL A 553 -5.83 -3.46 15.15
N ALA A 554 -6.61 -4.46 14.73
CA ALA A 554 -7.29 -4.46 13.43
C ALA A 554 -8.81 -4.35 13.60
N TYR A 555 -9.44 -3.42 12.92
CA TYR A 555 -10.90 -3.30 12.82
C TYR A 555 -11.34 -3.61 11.38
N SER A 556 -12.04 -4.72 11.17
CA SER A 556 -12.44 -5.20 9.84
C SER A 556 -13.97 -5.30 9.69
N PHE A 557 -14.49 -4.80 8.57
CA PHE A 557 -15.92 -4.79 8.23
C PHE A 557 -16.25 -5.81 7.13
N GLY A 558 -16.75 -6.97 7.52
CA GLY A 558 -17.49 -7.95 6.70
C GLY A 558 -16.77 -8.62 5.51
N GLY A 559 -15.70 -8.04 4.98
CA GLY A 559 -14.95 -8.56 3.83
C GLY A 559 -14.42 -7.51 2.84
N ASN A 560 -14.78 -6.23 3.00
CA ASN A 560 -14.47 -5.16 2.03
C ASN A 560 -13.65 -3.98 2.59
N THR A 561 -13.50 -3.83 3.90
CA THR A 561 -12.68 -2.75 4.47
C THR A 561 -12.05 -3.19 5.79
N THR A 562 -10.73 -3.02 5.93
CA THR A 562 -10.00 -3.26 7.19
C THR A 562 -9.14 -2.05 7.51
N TYR A 563 -9.16 -1.63 8.77
CA TYR A 563 -8.31 -0.58 9.32
C TYR A 563 -7.33 -1.23 10.29
N VAL A 564 -6.04 -1.16 10.00
CA VAL A 564 -4.97 -1.64 10.87
C VAL A 564 -4.38 -0.44 11.59
N PHE A 565 -4.49 -0.43 12.91
CA PHE A 565 -3.87 0.53 13.80
C PHE A 565 -2.55 -0.07 14.29
N ASP A 566 -1.44 0.50 13.82
CA ASP A 566 -0.12 0.16 14.32
C ASP A 566 0.20 1.11 15.48
N LYS A 567 0.36 0.57 16.69
CA LYS A 567 0.62 1.32 17.91
C LYS A 567 2.10 1.66 18.10
N THR A 568 3.00 0.93 17.43
CA THR A 568 4.45 1.15 17.50
C THR A 568 4.85 2.45 16.79
N ILE A 569 4.26 2.68 15.61
CA ILE A 569 4.47 3.89 14.80
C ILE A 569 3.27 4.86 14.81
N LYS A 570 2.22 4.57 15.59
CA LYS A 570 1.00 5.38 15.73
C LYS A 570 0.33 5.73 14.40
N THR A 571 0.11 4.74 13.54
CA THR A 571 -0.49 4.93 12.21
C THR A 571 -1.78 4.13 12.01
N VAL A 572 -2.58 4.53 11.01
CA VAL A 572 -3.72 3.74 10.52
C VAL A 572 -3.55 3.47 9.04
N THR A 573 -3.63 2.20 8.65
CA THR A 573 -3.64 1.77 7.25
C THR A 573 -5.00 1.17 6.90
N ARG A 574 -5.62 1.68 5.83
CA ARG A 574 -6.91 1.21 5.31
C ARG A 574 -6.73 0.33 4.08
N TYR A 575 -7.16 -0.91 4.20
CA TYR A 575 -7.22 -1.96 3.20
C TYR A 575 -8.63 -2.00 2.56
N LEU A 576 -8.74 -2.04 1.23
CA LEU A 576 -10.02 -2.00 0.50
C LEU A 576 -10.24 -3.17 -0.48
N GLY A 577 -11.40 -3.82 -0.36
CA GLY A 577 -11.87 -4.87 -1.25
C GLY A 577 -11.44 -6.29 -0.87
N ARG A 578 -11.88 -7.28 -1.65
CA ARG A 578 -11.73 -8.71 -1.35
C ARG A 578 -10.26 -9.16 -1.23
N GLY A 579 -9.35 -8.61 -2.04
CA GLY A 579 -7.91 -8.90 -1.92
C GLY A 579 -7.32 -8.37 -0.62
N ALA A 580 -7.76 -7.21 -0.16
CA ALA A 580 -7.11 -6.48 0.92
C ALA A 580 -7.28 -7.09 2.31
N PHE A 581 -8.25 -7.99 2.51
CA PHE A 581 -8.29 -8.87 3.69
C PHE A 581 -7.22 -9.97 3.63
N ASN A 582 -6.93 -10.52 2.44
CA ASN A 582 -5.86 -11.49 2.27
C ASN A 582 -4.49 -10.81 2.38
N ASP A 583 -4.32 -9.60 1.84
CA ASP A 583 -3.11 -8.79 1.98
C ASP A 583 -2.85 -8.48 3.47
N PHE A 584 -3.88 -8.09 4.21
CA PHE A 584 -3.85 -7.95 5.68
C PHE A 584 -3.43 -9.24 6.39
N LEU A 585 -4.03 -10.39 6.08
CA LEU A 585 -3.62 -11.69 6.65
C LEU A 585 -2.16 -12.02 6.36
N TYR A 586 -1.70 -11.74 5.14
CA TYR A 586 -0.33 -11.99 4.71
C TYR A 586 0.65 -11.08 5.46
N ASP A 587 0.34 -9.79 5.57
CA ASP A 587 1.10 -8.80 6.34
C ASP A 587 1.24 -9.23 7.81
N LEU A 588 0.15 -9.68 8.45
CA LEU A 588 0.20 -10.13 9.85
C LEU A 588 1.03 -11.41 10.04
N ARG A 589 0.88 -12.40 9.15
CA ARG A 589 1.59 -13.68 9.25
C ARG A 589 3.11 -13.52 9.17
N HIS A 590 3.60 -12.58 8.35
CA HIS A 590 5.03 -12.34 8.19
C HIS A 590 5.65 -11.58 9.36
N LEU A 591 4.89 -10.68 10.00
CA LEU A 591 5.43 -9.80 11.04
C LEU A 591 5.65 -10.50 12.39
N LYS A 592 5.09 -11.70 12.63
CA LYS A 592 5.07 -12.38 13.95
C LYS A 592 4.62 -11.48 15.11
N MET A 593 3.88 -10.41 14.79
CA MET A 593 3.37 -9.46 15.77
C MET A 593 2.12 -10.05 16.41
N LYS A 594 2.03 -9.98 17.74
CA LYS A 594 0.78 -10.19 18.46
C LYS A 594 -0.16 -9.01 18.22
N GLY A 595 -1.46 -9.23 18.34
CA GLY A 595 -2.43 -8.16 18.17
C GLY A 595 -3.85 -8.59 18.53
N TYR A 596 -4.80 -7.70 18.26
CA TYR A 596 -6.22 -7.94 18.49
C TYR A 596 -7.08 -7.60 17.26
N VAL A 597 -8.04 -8.46 16.91
CA VAL A 597 -8.98 -8.26 15.80
C VAL A 597 -10.39 -7.98 16.31
N ILE A 598 -10.96 -6.85 15.91
CA ILE A 598 -12.39 -6.56 15.98
C ILE A 598 -12.98 -6.84 14.59
N TYR A 599 -13.77 -7.91 14.48
CA TYR A 599 -14.39 -8.33 13.22
C TYR A 599 -15.90 -8.05 13.22
N ASP A 600 -16.30 -7.05 12.46
CA ASP A 600 -17.65 -6.47 12.41
C ASP A 600 -18.40 -6.99 11.18
N VAL A 601 -19.44 -7.79 11.41
CA VAL A 601 -20.08 -8.60 10.35
C VAL A 601 -21.27 -7.86 9.73
N THR A 602 -21.02 -6.88 8.88
CA THR A 602 -22.09 -6.03 8.33
C THR A 602 -22.99 -6.71 7.28
N GLU A 603 -22.56 -7.80 6.63
CA GLU A 603 -23.23 -8.44 5.48
C GLU A 603 -23.10 -9.99 5.55
N LYS A 604 -23.13 -10.70 4.39
CA LYS A 604 -22.61 -12.08 4.29
C LYS A 604 -21.11 -12.07 4.57
N GLY A 605 -20.75 -12.17 5.85
CA GLY A 605 -19.37 -12.19 6.32
C GLY A 605 -18.56 -13.33 5.73
N ARG A 606 -17.23 -13.26 5.88
CA ARG A 606 -16.38 -14.39 5.52
C ARG A 606 -16.62 -15.58 6.46
N PRO A 607 -16.45 -16.82 5.98
CA PRO A 607 -16.49 -18.00 6.82
C PRO A 607 -15.52 -17.91 8.00
N ALA A 608 -15.94 -18.48 9.12
CA ALA A 608 -15.16 -18.56 10.34
C ALA A 608 -13.76 -19.20 10.14
N SER A 609 -13.65 -20.13 9.17
CA SER A 609 -12.38 -20.77 8.78
C SER A 609 -11.31 -19.81 8.24
N CYS A 610 -11.68 -18.64 7.70
CA CYS A 610 -10.71 -17.61 7.31
C CYS A 610 -9.89 -17.07 8.50
N PHE A 611 -10.32 -17.35 9.74
CA PHE A 611 -9.75 -16.82 10.97
C PHE A 611 -9.09 -17.91 11.84
N ALA A 612 -9.07 -19.16 11.36
CA ALA A 612 -8.37 -20.26 12.03
C ALA A 612 -6.86 -20.01 12.18
N PHE A 613 -6.28 -19.11 11.38
CA PHE A 613 -4.86 -18.74 11.41
C PHE A 613 -4.49 -17.74 12.51
N PHE A 614 -5.45 -17.14 13.21
CA PHE A 614 -5.22 -16.18 14.30
C PHE A 614 -4.96 -16.89 15.64
N ASP A 615 -4.03 -17.84 15.70
CA ASP A 615 -3.71 -18.55 16.94
C ASP A 615 -2.84 -17.70 17.91
N GLU A 616 -2.22 -16.62 17.40
CA GLU A 616 -1.41 -15.66 18.16
C GLU A 616 -2.10 -14.29 18.37
N TRP A 617 -3.38 -14.16 18.02
CA TRP A 617 -4.15 -12.91 18.11
C TRP A 617 -5.43 -13.08 18.91
N GLY A 618 -5.70 -12.14 19.81
CA GLY A 618 -7.03 -11.99 20.42
C GLY A 618 -8.06 -11.57 19.36
N MET A 619 -9.30 -12.00 19.50
CA MET A 619 -10.33 -11.69 18.51
C MET A 619 -11.71 -11.58 19.14
N ILE A 620 -12.47 -10.58 18.70
CA ILE A 620 -13.91 -10.47 18.95
C ILE A 620 -14.68 -10.33 17.63
N VAL A 621 -15.70 -11.16 17.46
CA VAL A 621 -16.69 -11.01 16.40
C VAL A 621 -17.84 -10.17 16.93
N VAL A 622 -18.04 -8.99 16.34
CA VAL A 622 -19.18 -8.11 16.58
C VAL A 622 -20.31 -8.58 15.66
N SER A 623 -21.37 -9.15 16.25
CA SER A 623 -22.41 -9.85 15.49
C SER A 623 -23.15 -8.99 14.47
N SER A 624 -23.34 -9.58 13.29
CA SER A 624 -24.32 -9.14 12.28
C SER A 624 -25.74 -9.08 12.86
N PRO A 625 -26.74 -8.51 12.16
CA PRO A 625 -28.14 -8.84 12.45
C PRO A 625 -28.48 -10.31 12.11
N LYS A 626 -27.82 -10.90 11.11
CA LYS A 626 -28.23 -12.19 10.51
C LYS A 626 -27.65 -13.41 11.25
N VAL A 627 -28.55 -14.33 11.60
CA VAL A 627 -28.29 -15.37 12.61
C VAL A 627 -27.67 -16.64 12.03
N SER A 628 -27.91 -16.95 10.75
CA SER A 628 -27.25 -18.03 10.00
C SER A 628 -25.72 -17.89 9.90
N ASN A 629 -25.16 -16.74 10.29
CA ASN A 629 -23.71 -16.58 10.45
C ASN A 629 -23.15 -17.26 11.72
N TYR A 630 -23.84 -17.26 12.87
CA TYR A 630 -23.21 -17.52 14.18
C TYR A 630 -22.83 -18.97 14.45
N ASP A 631 -23.70 -19.91 14.09
CA ASP A 631 -23.49 -21.34 14.35
C ASP A 631 -22.15 -21.83 13.78
N ASN A 632 -21.75 -21.29 12.63
CA ASN A 632 -20.47 -21.58 12.00
C ASN A 632 -19.28 -21.00 12.78
N TRP A 633 -19.43 -19.83 13.42
CA TRP A 633 -18.39 -19.23 14.26
C TRP A 633 -18.20 -20.00 15.56
N GLU A 634 -19.28 -20.35 16.25
CA GLU A 634 -19.22 -21.13 17.47
C GLU A 634 -18.60 -22.51 17.22
N LYS A 635 -19.09 -23.25 16.20
CA LYS A 635 -18.64 -24.61 15.88
C LYS A 635 -17.20 -24.67 15.36
N HIS A 636 -16.80 -23.78 14.44
CA HIS A 636 -15.48 -23.87 13.81
C HIS A 636 -14.35 -23.14 14.55
N VAL A 637 -14.67 -22.10 15.33
CA VAL A 637 -13.66 -21.22 15.95
C VAL A 637 -13.62 -21.36 17.48
N ARG A 638 -14.52 -22.17 18.06
CA ARG A 638 -14.67 -22.38 19.52
C ARG A 638 -14.83 -21.05 20.28
N ALA A 639 -15.58 -20.12 19.67
CA ALA A 639 -15.72 -18.78 20.21
C ALA A 639 -16.63 -18.75 21.45
N GLU A 640 -16.13 -18.22 22.56
CA GLU A 640 -16.93 -18.00 23.77
C GLU A 640 -17.86 -16.80 23.57
N ARG A 641 -19.10 -16.91 24.07
CA ARG A 641 -20.14 -15.90 23.85
C ARG A 641 -20.04 -14.76 24.88
N ILE A 642 -20.41 -13.55 24.47
CA ILE A 642 -20.71 -12.42 25.37
C ILE A 642 -22.12 -11.94 25.03
N ILE A 643 -23.07 -11.99 25.97
CA ILE A 643 -24.45 -11.56 25.72
C ILE A 643 -24.64 -10.10 26.17
N MET A 644 -24.81 -9.20 25.22
CA MET A 644 -25.04 -7.77 25.44
C MET A 644 -26.54 -7.47 25.41
N ASN A 645 -27.09 -6.99 26.53
CA ASN A 645 -28.48 -6.57 26.62
C ASN A 645 -28.75 -5.30 25.80
N CYS A 646 -30.03 -5.03 25.50
CA CYS A 646 -30.43 -3.69 25.08
C CYS A 646 -30.19 -2.68 26.21
N PRO A 647 -29.92 -1.40 25.88
CA PRO A 647 -29.99 -0.29 26.84
C PRO A 647 -31.31 -0.25 27.62
N ASP A 648 -31.29 0.30 28.84
CA ASP A 648 -32.50 0.56 29.62
C ASP A 648 -33.15 1.93 29.28
N GLU A 649 -34.28 2.26 29.92
CA GLU A 649 -34.95 3.55 29.71
C GLU A 649 -34.05 4.75 30.04
N MET A 650 -33.23 4.63 31.08
CA MET A 650 -32.36 5.70 31.59
C MET A 650 -31.08 5.86 30.77
N ASP A 651 -30.51 4.78 30.22
CA ASP A 651 -29.45 4.81 29.22
C ASP A 651 -29.91 5.62 27.98
N VAL A 652 -31.10 5.31 27.45
CA VAL A 652 -31.67 6.01 26.30
C VAL A 652 -31.97 7.48 26.64
N LYS A 653 -32.48 7.75 27.86
CA LYS A 653 -32.68 9.12 28.37
C LYS A 653 -31.37 9.90 28.46
N ALA A 654 -30.28 9.25 28.87
CA ALA A 654 -28.95 9.83 28.91
C ALA A 654 -28.39 10.11 27.49
N MET A 655 -28.65 9.23 26.52
CA MET A 655 -28.34 9.50 25.11
C MET A 655 -29.12 10.72 24.59
N CYS A 656 -30.42 10.86 24.89
CA CYS A 656 -31.19 12.07 24.57
C CYS A 656 -30.59 13.33 25.19
N ALA A 657 -30.26 13.29 26.49
CA ALA A 657 -29.68 14.42 27.21
C ALA A 657 -28.32 14.85 26.60
N TRP A 658 -27.49 13.89 26.19
CA TRP A 658 -26.22 14.13 25.50
C TRP A 658 -26.39 14.69 24.07
N MET A 659 -27.29 14.10 23.28
CA MET A 659 -27.57 14.53 21.90
C MET A 659 -28.15 15.93 21.81
N LYS A 660 -28.84 16.36 22.87
CA LYS A 660 -29.44 17.71 23.00
C LYS A 660 -28.70 18.58 24.02
N ARG A 661 -27.47 18.24 24.44
CA ARG A 661 -26.74 18.92 25.53
C ARG A 661 -26.68 20.45 25.40
N ASP A 662 -26.47 20.95 24.18
CA ASP A 662 -26.33 22.38 23.85
C ASP A 662 -27.69 23.09 23.61
N GLU A 663 -28.80 22.37 23.72
CA GLU A 663 -30.17 22.88 23.51
C GLU A 663 -30.89 23.21 24.83
N THR A 664 -32.00 23.95 24.72
CA THR A 664 -32.83 24.34 25.88
C THR A 664 -33.48 23.14 26.57
N ALA A 665 -33.83 23.31 27.85
CA ALA A 665 -34.52 22.28 28.64
C ALA A 665 -35.82 21.77 27.98
N GLY A 666 -36.59 22.67 27.35
CA GLY A 666 -37.80 22.31 26.59
C GLY A 666 -37.51 21.38 25.41
N LYS A 667 -36.51 21.70 24.57
CA LYS A 667 -36.10 20.84 23.45
C LYS A 667 -35.51 19.49 23.89
N LYS A 668 -34.82 19.46 25.04
CA LYS A 668 -34.38 18.22 25.67
C LYS A 668 -35.61 17.36 26.02
N ALA A 669 -36.59 17.93 26.73
CA ALA A 669 -37.82 17.24 27.13
C ALA A 669 -38.65 16.76 25.93
N GLU A 670 -38.80 17.57 24.88
CA GLU A 670 -39.46 17.20 23.62
C GLU A 670 -38.79 16.00 22.95
N CYS A 671 -37.44 16.02 22.85
CA CYS A 671 -36.66 14.91 22.31
C CYS A 671 -36.88 13.62 23.11
N TRP A 672 -36.94 13.71 24.44
CA TRP A 672 -37.23 12.56 25.30
C TRP A 672 -38.64 12.03 25.13
N LYS A 673 -39.66 12.91 25.11
CA LYS A 673 -41.06 12.53 24.89
C LYS A 673 -41.20 11.73 23.58
N MET A 674 -40.67 12.28 22.49
CA MET A 674 -40.66 11.63 21.17
C MET A 674 -39.96 10.26 21.19
N VAL A 675 -38.77 10.17 21.81
CA VAL A 675 -38.01 8.92 21.87
C VAL A 675 -38.71 7.88 22.76
N LYS A 676 -39.37 8.29 23.85
CA LYS A 676 -40.16 7.40 24.71
C LYS A 676 -41.37 6.82 23.98
N GLU A 677 -42.14 7.65 23.27
CA GLU A 677 -43.27 7.21 22.43
C GLU A 677 -42.82 6.21 21.33
N ARG A 678 -41.63 6.39 20.76
CA ARG A 678 -41.04 5.42 19.82
C ARG A 678 -40.63 4.12 20.52
N MET A 679 -39.95 4.24 21.66
CA MET A 679 -39.46 3.12 22.47
C MET A 679 -40.59 2.19 22.93
N GLU A 680 -41.77 2.73 23.21
CA GLU A 680 -42.98 1.94 23.50
C GLU A 680 -43.37 1.02 22.35
N LYS A 681 -43.11 1.40 21.08
CA LYS A 681 -43.39 0.58 19.90
C LYS A 681 -42.23 -0.35 19.53
N VAL A 682 -41.04 0.20 19.33
CA VAL A 682 -39.87 -0.51 18.73
C VAL A 682 -38.79 -0.92 19.75
N GLY A 683 -39.02 -0.69 21.04
CA GLY A 683 -38.06 -1.02 22.11
C GLY A 683 -36.92 -0.01 22.26
N PRO A 684 -36.05 -0.18 23.28
CA PRO A 684 -34.90 0.68 23.53
C PRO A 684 -33.74 0.37 22.57
N ILE A 685 -33.97 0.58 21.27
CA ILE A 685 -33.00 0.30 20.20
C ILE A 685 -32.61 1.63 19.52
N PRO A 686 -31.44 2.21 19.86
CA PRO A 686 -30.96 3.49 19.32
C PRO A 686 -31.16 3.69 17.81
N HIS A 687 -30.90 2.66 16.99
CA HIS A 687 -31.07 2.73 15.53
C HIS A 687 -32.50 3.08 15.09
N TYR A 688 -33.52 2.55 15.77
CA TYR A 688 -34.93 2.73 15.40
C TYR A 688 -35.63 3.87 16.16
N ILE A 689 -35.10 4.30 17.32
CA ILE A 689 -35.74 5.37 18.11
C ILE A 689 -35.22 6.76 17.76
N PHE A 690 -33.95 6.91 17.38
CA PHE A 690 -33.37 8.22 17.07
C PHE A 690 -33.57 8.69 15.63
N ASP A 691 -33.58 7.78 14.65
CA ASP A 691 -33.86 8.10 13.25
C ASP A 691 -35.35 7.94 12.93
N ALA A 692 -35.94 8.94 12.27
CA ALA A 692 -37.37 8.95 11.95
C ALA A 692 -37.75 7.99 10.80
N ASN A 693 -36.86 7.80 9.83
CA ASN A 693 -37.10 6.91 8.70
C ASN A 693 -36.96 5.45 9.14
N GLU A 694 -35.92 5.15 9.91
CA GLU A 694 -35.72 3.80 10.49
C GLU A 694 -36.84 3.44 11.47
N PHE A 695 -37.32 4.41 12.26
CA PHE A 695 -38.52 4.23 13.09
C PHE A 695 -39.74 3.79 12.27
N ILE A 696 -40.05 4.51 11.19
CA ILE A 696 -41.22 4.24 10.33
C ILE A 696 -41.06 2.88 9.65
N ALA A 697 -39.90 2.61 9.05
CA ALA A 697 -39.61 1.36 8.36
C ALA A 697 -39.69 0.15 9.30
N HIS A 698 -39.11 0.24 10.50
CA HIS A 698 -39.15 -0.86 11.46
C HIS A 698 -40.53 -1.04 12.10
N SER A 699 -41.26 0.05 12.35
CA SER A 699 -42.66 -0.03 12.84
C SER A 699 -43.57 -0.72 11.82
N ALA A 700 -43.47 -0.36 10.53
CA ALA A 700 -44.22 -1.04 9.47
C ALA A 700 -43.81 -2.52 9.36
N ALA A 701 -42.51 -2.82 9.48
CA ALA A 701 -42.01 -4.19 9.45
C ALA A 701 -42.47 -5.04 10.65
N ILE A 702 -42.74 -4.42 11.81
CA ILE A 702 -43.34 -5.05 13.00
C ILE A 702 -44.82 -5.38 12.76
N GLU A 703 -45.61 -4.46 12.21
CA GLU A 703 -47.03 -4.73 11.89
C GLU A 703 -47.16 -5.84 10.84
N ASP A 704 -46.36 -5.79 9.77
CA ASP A 704 -46.22 -6.86 8.76
C ASP A 704 -45.83 -8.21 9.40
N ALA A 705 -44.91 -8.19 10.39
CA ALA A 705 -44.56 -9.40 11.12
C ALA A 705 -45.67 -9.93 12.02
N LEU A 706 -46.51 -9.08 12.60
CA LEU A 706 -47.68 -9.49 13.40
C LEU A 706 -48.79 -10.06 12.52
N GLU A 707 -49.08 -9.43 11.37
CA GLU A 707 -50.04 -9.94 10.38
C GLU A 707 -49.58 -11.28 9.77
N GLY A 708 -48.26 -11.45 9.58
CA GLY A 708 -47.65 -12.70 9.13
C GLY A 708 -47.74 -13.88 10.12
N ILE A 709 -48.17 -13.67 11.38
CA ILE A 709 -48.33 -14.77 12.36
C ILE A 709 -49.59 -15.57 12.06
N LYS A 710 -49.46 -16.52 11.13
CA LYS A 710 -50.47 -17.58 10.92
C LYS A 710 -50.37 -18.60 12.06
N SER A 711 -51.53 -19.10 12.52
CA SER A 711 -51.66 -19.78 13.81
C SER A 711 -50.92 -21.13 13.92
N ARG A 712 -50.83 -21.65 15.15
CA ARG A 712 -50.11 -22.86 15.62
C ARG A 712 -48.58 -22.82 15.72
N ASP A 713 -47.83 -22.10 14.88
CA ASP A 713 -46.35 -22.05 15.05
C ASP A 713 -45.86 -20.87 15.93
N GLY A 714 -46.60 -19.76 15.99
CA GLY A 714 -46.19 -18.60 16.77
C GLY A 714 -46.20 -18.81 18.30
N GLU A 715 -47.03 -19.72 18.84
CA GLU A 715 -46.98 -20.07 20.28
C GLU A 715 -45.60 -20.63 20.66
N LYS A 716 -44.93 -21.37 19.76
CA LYS A 716 -43.55 -21.84 19.98
C LYS A 716 -42.54 -20.68 20.03
N HIS A 717 -42.83 -19.55 19.40
CA HIS A 717 -41.91 -18.39 19.33
C HIS A 717 -41.93 -17.49 20.58
N PHE A 718 -42.96 -17.56 21.42
CA PHE A 718 -43.16 -16.66 22.56
C PHE A 718 -43.51 -17.37 23.88
N THR A 719 -43.39 -18.71 23.94
CA THR A 719 -43.74 -19.47 25.15
C THR A 719 -42.76 -19.24 26.30
N HIS A 720 -43.31 -19.12 27.51
CA HIS A 720 -42.55 -18.93 28.75
C HIS A 720 -41.70 -20.19 29.04
N GLY A 721 -40.37 -20.06 29.16
CA GLY A 721 -39.48 -21.21 29.40
C GLY A 721 -38.30 -21.40 28.43
N GLY A 722 -38.16 -20.57 27.40
CA GLY A 722 -36.85 -20.30 26.77
C GLY A 722 -36.17 -21.46 26.02
N VAL A 723 -36.73 -21.91 24.89
CA VAL A 723 -35.99 -22.75 23.92
C VAL A 723 -35.35 -21.85 22.84
N LYS A 724 -34.07 -22.11 22.51
CA LYS A 724 -33.24 -21.36 21.53
C LYS A 724 -33.97 -21.08 20.21
N LEU A 725 -34.46 -19.86 20.01
CA LEU A 725 -35.26 -19.49 18.83
C LEU A 725 -34.83 -18.21 18.08
N TRP A 726 -33.72 -17.59 18.49
CA TRP A 726 -33.09 -16.52 17.69
C TRP A 726 -32.68 -16.99 16.28
N HIS A 727 -32.49 -18.30 16.08
CA HIS A 727 -31.91 -18.92 14.88
C HIS A 727 -32.84 -19.03 13.65
N SER A 728 -34.11 -18.61 13.70
CA SER A 728 -34.98 -18.63 12.51
C SER A 728 -34.84 -17.36 11.66
N GLU A 729 -34.77 -17.47 10.34
CA GLU A 729 -34.70 -16.33 9.40
C GLU A 729 -36.06 -15.61 9.20
N ASN A 730 -36.97 -15.75 10.16
CA ASN A 730 -38.39 -15.38 10.07
C ASN A 730 -38.72 -14.01 10.71
N ALA A 731 -39.98 -13.60 10.53
CA ALA A 731 -40.60 -12.40 11.10
C ALA A 731 -40.36 -12.17 12.61
N SER A 732 -40.12 -13.24 13.39
CA SER A 732 -39.84 -13.19 14.82
C SER A 732 -38.67 -12.27 15.20
N GLN A 733 -37.61 -12.18 14.39
CA GLN A 733 -36.46 -11.29 14.67
C GLN A 733 -36.82 -9.81 14.72
N LYS A 734 -37.94 -9.40 14.11
CA LYS A 734 -38.45 -8.02 14.18
C LYS A 734 -39.23 -7.74 15.48
N LEU A 735 -39.69 -8.79 16.16
CA LEU A 735 -40.61 -8.70 17.31
C LEU A 735 -39.91 -8.96 18.66
N VAL A 736 -38.70 -9.51 18.65
CA VAL A 736 -37.96 -9.91 19.87
C VAL A 736 -36.63 -9.19 20.04
N ARG A 737 -36.23 -9.00 21.30
CA ARG A 737 -34.89 -8.58 21.73
C ARG A 737 -34.19 -9.71 22.48
N VAL A 738 -32.86 -9.68 22.41
CA VAL A 738 -31.97 -10.56 23.17
C VAL A 738 -31.92 -10.07 24.62
N VAL A 739 -32.16 -10.99 25.56
CA VAL A 739 -32.01 -10.76 27.00
C VAL A 739 -31.06 -11.82 27.56
N ARG A 740 -30.05 -11.40 28.33
CA ARG A 740 -29.16 -12.29 29.08
C ARG A 740 -29.97 -13.06 30.13
N GLY A 741 -29.87 -14.38 30.10
CA GLY A 741 -30.42 -15.29 31.10
C GLY A 741 -29.32 -16.19 31.67
N ARG A 742 -29.71 -17.04 32.62
CA ARG A 742 -28.79 -17.94 33.33
C ARG A 742 -29.15 -19.40 33.05
N GLY A 743 -28.17 -20.19 32.61
CA GLY A 743 -28.33 -21.65 32.51
C GLY A 743 -28.16 -22.33 33.87
N GLU A 744 -28.58 -23.59 33.96
CA GLU A 744 -28.54 -24.41 35.19
C GLU A 744 -27.13 -24.53 35.79
N VAL A 745 -26.09 -24.53 34.94
CA VAL A 745 -24.67 -24.61 35.33
C VAL A 745 -24.03 -23.22 35.49
N GLY A 746 -24.82 -22.15 35.63
CA GLY A 746 -24.35 -20.78 35.83
C GLY A 746 -23.83 -20.05 34.59
N ALA A 747 -23.69 -20.74 33.44
CA ALA A 747 -23.25 -20.15 32.18
C ALA A 747 -24.24 -19.09 31.62
N GLU A 748 -23.70 -18.06 30.94
CA GLU A 748 -24.52 -17.09 30.21
C GLU A 748 -25.28 -17.75 29.06
N VAL A 749 -26.61 -17.66 29.10
CA VAL A 749 -27.48 -17.96 27.97
C VAL A 749 -28.17 -16.69 27.50
N PHE A 750 -28.79 -16.75 26.32
CA PHE A 750 -29.70 -15.69 25.88
C PHE A 750 -31.11 -16.24 25.71
N LEU A 751 -32.07 -15.38 26.03
CA LEU A 751 -33.50 -15.59 25.87
C LEU A 751 -34.03 -14.55 24.90
N ASN A 752 -35.12 -14.89 24.20
CA ASN A 752 -35.88 -13.93 23.42
C ASN A 752 -36.98 -13.35 24.32
N ALA A 753 -37.01 -12.03 24.48
CA ALA A 753 -38.13 -11.31 25.08
C ALA A 753 -38.79 -10.42 24.03
N PRO A 754 -40.06 -10.01 24.18
CA PRO A 754 -40.66 -8.99 23.33
C PRO A 754 -39.80 -7.72 23.28
N ILE A 755 -39.67 -7.15 22.07
CA ILE A 755 -38.83 -5.98 21.81
C ILE A 755 -39.30 -4.74 22.59
N SER A 756 -40.61 -4.64 22.86
CA SER A 756 -41.25 -3.59 23.67
C SER A 756 -42.38 -4.15 24.55
N VAL A 757 -42.73 -3.42 25.62
CA VAL A 757 -43.85 -3.75 26.52
C VAL A 757 -45.21 -3.64 25.84
N CYS A 758 -45.35 -2.76 24.83
CA CYS A 758 -46.56 -2.69 24.01
C CYS A 758 -46.74 -3.99 23.21
N LEU A 759 -45.66 -4.52 22.63
CA LEU A 759 -45.71 -5.77 21.87
C LEU A 759 -45.92 -6.98 22.78
N GLU A 760 -45.32 -7.02 23.97
CA GLU A 760 -45.61 -8.04 24.99
C GLU A 760 -47.12 -8.18 25.29
N ARG A 761 -47.84 -7.05 25.36
CA ARG A 761 -49.30 -7.03 25.54
C ARG A 761 -50.08 -7.37 24.27
N ARG A 762 -49.57 -6.99 23.09
CA ARG A 762 -50.26 -7.22 21.80
C ARG A 762 -50.13 -8.65 21.31
N ILE A 763 -48.97 -9.29 21.47
CA ILE A 763 -48.66 -10.63 20.97
C ILE A 763 -49.72 -11.68 21.37
N PRO A 764 -50.18 -11.77 22.64
CA PRO A 764 -51.26 -12.68 23.03
C PRO A 764 -52.56 -12.54 22.24
N HIS A 765 -52.93 -11.33 21.78
CA HIS A 765 -54.17 -11.12 21.02
C HIS A 765 -54.13 -11.73 19.60
N TYR A 766 -52.94 -11.97 19.04
CA TYR A 766 -52.78 -12.69 17.77
C TYR A 766 -52.81 -14.23 17.96
N PHE A 767 -52.60 -14.72 19.18
CA PHE A 767 -52.79 -16.14 19.54
C PHE A 767 -54.19 -16.45 20.08
N GLY A 768 -54.84 -15.45 20.68
CA GLY A 768 -56.14 -15.58 21.35
C GLY A 768 -57.37 -15.64 20.42
N LYS A 769 -57.22 -15.46 19.10
CA LYS A 769 -58.30 -15.74 18.14
C LYS A 769 -58.43 -17.25 17.91
N ARG A 770 -59.01 -17.92 18.91
CA ARG A 770 -59.75 -19.17 18.69
C ARG A 770 -61.18 -18.78 18.36
N ASP A 771 -61.74 -19.38 17.32
CA ASP A 771 -63.19 -19.45 17.19
C ASP A 771 -63.67 -20.43 18.28
N GLU A 772 -64.50 -19.94 19.20
CA GLU A 772 -65.49 -20.75 19.94
C GLU A 772 -66.82 -20.68 19.18
#